data_AF-A0A959NZ59-F1
#
_entry.id   AF-A0A959NZ59-F1
#
_cell.length_a   1.000
_cell.length_b   1.000
_cell.length_c   1.000
_cell.angle_alpha   90.00
_cell.angle_beta   90.00
_cell.angle_gamma   90.00
#
_symmetry.space_group_name_H-M   'P 1'
#
loop_
_entity.id
_entity.type
_entity.pdbx_description
1 polymer ?
#
loop_
_entity_poly.entity_id
_entity_poly.type
_entity_poly.pdbx_seq_one_letter_code
_entity_poly.pdbx_strand_id
1 'polypeptide(L)'
;MKLIENLSISKKISFTVLGILCFTLSIYLVIFFVNNDSKVYDRVEEENQQLSSLLTESIRLAMASGADDTSPFVENLKKFEKIADVRIIPTHLIDGNNNIAFDKHEKKAFAQKKETSFYEDYENHKVLTSIKLLSADKSCIDCHTDASVGDVLAVVSIRQSLDSTIKVLASQKLDAVWIGGLAALVTFLLVSFFVNKNLGKPVTKLSTAVQDFANGKSYKKIDCRSKDELGLLAKNFNEMAEKIEIQIQYLNKLPIPVLVMDKQYNITYINEKGTQLLKKKKEEIVGTKCYNNFKANDCNTENCACKNAMKSFEIITKETIAKPFGNDLPILYSGAPILNKEGEVIGALEAITDLSDSKEKEHYLERNTQKMLLEMSKLANGDLTVNLQPEKNGDTIAELFEGFNLTVVKIKEMISQVGEAIEATASASAEISSSSEQMAAGAQEQSVQAMEVSTSINEMTETILDTTKNISMAADKTKEAGKLSSDGLKIVNRAIEGMNRISDVVNKAVKTVEELGKSSEKIGEIVKVINEIADQTNLLALNAAIEAARAGEHGRGFAVVADEVRKLAERTTGATTEISEMIKTIQEDTNNAVSSIHSGTEEVKKGLELTNQAGESLVNINNATINVIDLVTQVATASEEQSSTSELISRSIEGISQVSHESAAGVEQISRTADDLTRLTENLQNMMNTFKIYADMDDSNFVVCVGRSTDVRNLNCYSNPYHMYLVEQGVDMPYSCDDNPPFYATDGFIDPDTIYNWRISPLANTVRHLSTIKPSMYKSSSNEIDFSKGEANYTCGGREVCTTSCDVGYDYVNSTDFLWCENEDIDI
;
A
#
# COMPACT_ATOMS: atom_id res chain seq x y z
N MET A 1 57.77 54.00 -68.76
CA MET A 1 56.62 53.54 -67.92
C MET A 1 55.86 52.35 -68.49
N LYS A 2 55.53 52.27 -69.79
CA LYS A 2 54.77 51.13 -70.37
C LYS A 2 55.45 49.74 -70.31
N LEU A 3 56.78 49.66 -70.16
CA LEU A 3 57.51 48.38 -70.01
C LEU A 3 57.40 47.75 -68.60
N ILE A 4 56.89 48.49 -67.61
CA ILE A 4 56.84 48.02 -66.21
C ILE A 4 55.53 47.28 -65.91
N GLU A 5 54.43 47.54 -66.64
CA GLU A 5 53.10 46.99 -66.31
C GLU A 5 53.04 45.46 -66.35
N ASN A 6 53.76 44.81 -67.27
CA ASN A 6 53.78 43.35 -67.45
C ASN A 6 54.82 42.59 -66.60
N LEU A 7 55.52 43.26 -65.68
CA LEU A 7 56.49 42.61 -64.79
C LEU A 7 55.82 42.05 -63.53
N SER A 8 56.33 40.92 -63.02
CA SER A 8 55.90 40.34 -61.74
C SER A 8 56.15 41.32 -60.58
N ILE A 9 55.33 41.23 -59.52
CA ILE A 9 55.42 42.11 -58.34
C ILE A 9 56.86 42.13 -57.77
N SER A 10 57.54 40.98 -57.74
CA SER A 10 58.95 40.88 -57.33
C SER A 10 59.89 41.74 -58.20
N LYS A 11 59.75 41.73 -59.53
CA LYS A 11 60.57 42.55 -60.44
C LYS A 11 60.26 44.05 -60.32
N LYS A 12 59.00 44.42 -60.08
CA LYS A 12 58.60 45.81 -59.84
C LYS A 12 59.25 46.36 -58.55
N ILE A 13 59.31 45.56 -57.49
CA ILE A 13 59.95 45.95 -56.23
C ILE A 13 61.46 46.12 -56.40
N SER A 14 62.16 45.19 -57.06
CA SER A 14 63.61 45.30 -57.29
C SER A 14 64.02 46.54 -58.09
N PHE A 15 63.24 46.93 -59.11
CA PHE A 15 63.49 48.16 -59.88
C PHE A 15 63.27 49.43 -59.04
N THR A 16 62.27 49.41 -58.15
CA THR A 16 61.97 50.55 -57.28
C THR A 16 63.08 50.74 -56.22
N VAL A 17 63.57 49.64 -55.65
CA VAL A 17 64.71 49.65 -54.71
C VAL A 17 66.00 50.14 -55.36
N LEU A 18 66.28 49.73 -56.60
CA LEU A 18 67.44 50.22 -57.36
C LEU A 18 67.37 51.74 -57.57
N GLY A 19 66.18 52.25 -57.91
CA GLY A 19 65.95 53.70 -58.08
C GLY A 19 66.20 54.49 -56.80
N ILE A 20 65.74 53.99 -55.65
CA ILE A 20 65.94 54.64 -54.34
C ILE A 20 67.43 54.64 -53.96
N LEU A 21 68.15 53.54 -54.17
CA LEU A 21 69.59 53.44 -53.89
C LEU A 21 70.45 54.38 -54.75
N CYS A 22 70.12 54.52 -56.03
CA CYS A 22 70.78 55.49 -56.89
C CYS A 22 70.51 56.94 -56.45
N PHE A 23 69.29 57.22 -56.01
CA PHE A 23 68.90 58.55 -55.51
C PHE A 23 69.61 58.90 -54.21
N THR A 24 69.68 57.99 -53.23
CA THR A 24 70.37 58.23 -51.95
C THR A 24 71.88 58.37 -52.13
N LEU A 25 72.50 57.60 -53.04
CA LEU A 25 73.93 57.74 -53.37
C LEU A 25 74.24 59.11 -54.00
N SER A 26 73.33 59.61 -54.86
CA SER A 26 73.49 60.94 -55.48
C SER A 26 73.42 62.07 -54.44
N ILE A 27 72.51 61.97 -53.46
CA ILE A 27 72.39 62.94 -52.37
C ILE A 27 73.64 62.90 -51.47
N TYR A 28 74.13 61.71 -51.14
CA TYR A 28 75.33 61.56 -50.31
C TYR A 28 76.57 62.20 -50.96
N LEU A 29 76.78 61.97 -52.26
CA LEU A 29 77.89 62.56 -52.99
C LEU A 29 77.80 64.10 -53.01
N VAL A 30 76.62 64.67 -53.25
CA VAL A 30 76.43 66.13 -53.24
C VAL A 30 76.74 66.73 -51.86
N ILE A 31 76.23 66.12 -50.78
CA ILE A 31 76.51 66.57 -49.41
C ILE A 31 78.00 66.47 -49.09
N PHE A 32 78.65 65.37 -49.47
CA PHE A 32 80.08 65.16 -49.23
C PHE A 32 80.94 66.22 -49.94
N PHE A 33 80.66 66.51 -51.21
CA PHE A 33 81.41 67.52 -51.97
C PHE A 33 81.25 68.93 -51.39
N VAL A 34 80.02 69.35 -51.06
CA VAL A 34 79.76 70.69 -50.53
C VAL A 34 80.37 70.88 -49.13
N ASN A 35 80.26 69.88 -48.27
CA ASN A 35 80.70 69.98 -46.88
C ASN A 35 82.24 69.91 -46.74
N ASN A 36 82.91 69.25 -47.68
CA ASN A 36 84.37 69.14 -47.66
C ASN A 36 85.05 70.42 -48.16
N ASP A 37 84.44 71.19 -49.07
CA ASP A 37 85.00 72.46 -49.53
C ASP A 37 84.91 73.58 -48.47
N SER A 38 83.84 73.63 -47.67
CA SER A 38 83.70 74.63 -46.60
C SER A 38 84.68 74.42 -45.44
N LYS A 39 84.84 73.19 -44.95
CA LYS A 39 85.69 72.88 -43.78
C LYS A 39 87.18 73.15 -44.00
N VAL A 40 87.59 73.26 -45.26
CA VAL A 40 88.96 73.48 -45.67
C VAL A 40 89.37 74.94 -45.51
N TYR A 41 88.50 75.88 -45.89
CA TYR A 41 88.76 77.30 -45.69
C TYR A 41 88.86 77.63 -44.20
N ASP A 42 87.93 77.11 -43.39
CA ASP A 42 87.91 77.33 -41.94
C ASP A 42 89.20 76.83 -41.27
N ARG A 43 89.69 75.65 -41.66
CA ARG A 43 90.90 75.05 -41.05
C ARG A 43 92.19 75.78 -41.41
N VAL A 44 92.25 76.35 -42.62
CA VAL A 44 93.39 77.13 -43.10
C VAL A 44 93.41 78.51 -42.44
N GLU A 45 92.25 79.11 -42.20
CA GLU A 45 92.15 80.37 -41.47
C GLU A 45 92.54 80.21 -39.99
N GLU A 46 92.16 79.09 -39.36
CA GLU A 46 92.48 78.78 -37.95
C GLU A 46 93.98 78.53 -37.71
N GLU A 47 94.65 77.72 -38.56
CA GLU A 47 96.12 77.54 -38.50
C GLU A 47 96.86 78.86 -38.74
N ASN A 48 96.37 79.69 -39.65
CA ASN A 48 97.03 80.96 -39.99
C ASN A 48 96.86 82.03 -38.91
N GLN A 49 95.73 82.07 -38.19
CA GLN A 49 95.59 82.97 -37.04
C GLN A 49 96.61 82.67 -35.94
N GLN A 50 96.87 81.39 -35.65
CA GLN A 50 97.88 80.99 -34.66
C GLN A 50 99.29 81.39 -35.10
N LEU A 51 99.63 81.16 -36.36
CA LEU A 51 100.95 81.53 -36.89
C LEU A 51 101.14 83.05 -36.91
N SER A 52 100.09 83.79 -37.30
CA SER A 52 100.09 85.26 -37.30
C SER A 52 100.20 85.84 -35.87
N SER A 53 99.56 85.24 -34.86
CA SER A 53 99.70 85.68 -33.47
C SER A 53 101.11 85.41 -32.93
N LEU A 54 101.67 84.22 -33.18
CA LEU A 54 103.05 83.86 -32.83
C LEU A 54 104.08 84.82 -33.45
N LEU A 55 103.88 85.19 -34.72
CA LEU A 55 104.72 86.17 -35.41
C LEU A 55 104.58 87.56 -34.80
N THR A 56 103.36 87.99 -34.46
CA THR A 56 103.12 89.29 -33.81
C THR A 56 103.73 89.34 -32.41
N GLU A 57 103.68 88.24 -31.66
CA GLU A 57 104.23 88.14 -30.30
C GLU A 57 105.76 88.05 -30.30
N SER A 58 106.35 87.35 -31.27
CA SER A 58 107.81 87.38 -31.48
C SER A 58 108.31 88.76 -31.91
N ILE A 59 107.54 89.51 -32.72
CA ILE A 59 107.81 90.93 -33.01
C ILE A 59 107.76 91.78 -31.73
N ARG A 60 106.75 91.56 -30.87
CA ARG A 60 106.60 92.28 -29.58
C ARG A 60 107.78 92.02 -28.64
N LEU A 61 108.22 90.76 -28.53
CA LEU A 61 109.41 90.37 -27.76
C LEU A 61 110.70 90.97 -28.32
N ALA A 62 110.85 91.02 -29.64
CA ALA A 62 111.99 91.67 -30.27
C ALA A 62 112.04 93.18 -29.94
N MET A 63 110.90 93.87 -29.97
CA MET A 63 110.82 95.29 -29.59
C MET A 63 111.11 95.53 -28.10
N ALA A 64 110.61 94.68 -27.20
CA ALA A 64 110.88 94.78 -25.76
C ALA A 64 112.36 94.56 -25.40
N SER A 65 113.16 93.95 -26.28
CA SER A 65 114.60 93.77 -26.10
C SER A 65 115.46 95.00 -26.46
N GLY A 66 114.85 96.12 -26.83
CA GLY A 66 115.53 97.39 -27.10
C GLY A 66 116.08 97.55 -28.52
N ALA A 67 115.54 96.80 -29.49
CA ALA A 67 115.92 96.92 -30.90
C ALA A 67 115.15 98.07 -31.57
N ASP A 68 115.82 99.21 -31.79
CA ASP A 68 115.21 100.38 -32.43
C ASP A 68 114.96 100.23 -33.95
N ASP A 69 115.50 99.19 -34.61
CA ASP A 69 115.23 98.88 -36.04
C ASP A 69 114.81 97.41 -36.23
N THR A 70 113.63 97.20 -36.80
CA THR A 70 113.00 95.87 -36.98
C THR A 70 113.17 95.29 -38.38
N SER A 71 113.84 96.00 -39.30
CA SER A 71 114.00 95.59 -40.70
C SER A 71 114.70 94.23 -40.91
N PRO A 72 115.81 93.88 -40.22
CA PRO A 72 116.50 92.60 -40.40
C PRO A 72 115.64 91.39 -40.01
N PHE A 73 114.72 91.59 -39.07
CA PHE A 73 113.81 90.56 -38.59
C PHE A 73 112.76 90.21 -39.65
N VAL A 74 112.16 91.22 -40.29
CA VAL A 74 111.17 91.04 -41.36
C VAL A 74 111.76 90.27 -42.55
N GLU A 75 113.01 90.53 -42.91
CA GLU A 75 113.65 89.88 -44.05
C GLU A 75 113.93 88.38 -43.80
N ASN A 76 114.24 88.00 -42.56
CA ASN A 76 114.35 86.59 -42.19
C ASN A 76 112.99 85.89 -42.14
N LEU A 77 111.92 86.59 -41.77
CA LEU A 77 110.57 86.02 -41.81
C LEU A 77 110.13 85.69 -43.24
N LYS A 78 110.53 86.48 -44.24
CA LYS A 78 110.23 86.20 -45.66
C LYS A 78 110.91 84.95 -46.22
N LYS A 79 111.90 84.37 -45.53
CA LYS A 79 112.54 83.12 -45.96
C LYS A 79 111.70 81.87 -45.68
N PHE A 80 110.64 81.98 -44.88
CA PHE A 80 109.75 80.85 -44.63
C PHE A 80 108.87 80.57 -45.85
N GLU A 81 108.89 79.32 -46.34
CA GLU A 81 108.24 78.87 -47.58
C GLU A 81 106.73 79.19 -47.67
N LYS A 82 106.06 79.35 -46.52
CA LYS A 82 104.64 79.69 -46.44
C LYS A 82 104.35 81.19 -46.39
N ILE A 83 105.36 82.05 -46.21
CA ILE A 83 105.19 83.49 -46.06
C ILE A 83 105.56 84.17 -47.38
N ALA A 84 104.57 84.81 -48.02
CA ALA A 84 104.76 85.55 -49.26
C ALA A 84 105.29 86.97 -49.00
N ASP A 85 104.80 87.64 -47.95
CA ASP A 85 105.23 89.01 -47.60
C ASP A 85 104.92 89.32 -46.12
N VAL A 86 105.71 90.19 -45.50
CA VAL A 86 105.46 90.72 -44.14
C VAL A 86 105.84 92.19 -44.11
N ARG A 87 104.98 93.03 -43.53
CA ARG A 87 105.21 94.47 -43.34
C ARG A 87 104.82 94.87 -41.93
N ILE A 88 105.70 95.60 -41.23
CA ILE A 88 105.42 96.22 -39.93
C ILE A 88 105.39 97.73 -40.15
N ILE A 89 104.31 98.38 -39.72
CA ILE A 89 104.00 99.76 -40.05
C ILE A 89 103.69 100.52 -38.75
N PRO A 90 104.65 101.29 -38.22
CA PRO A 90 104.45 102.12 -37.01
C PRO A 90 103.31 103.16 -37.15
N THR A 91 102.59 103.40 -36.06
CA THR A 91 101.40 104.29 -36.02
C THR A 91 101.71 105.75 -36.34
N HIS A 92 102.87 106.27 -35.92
CA HIS A 92 103.24 107.66 -36.22
C HIS A 92 103.41 107.92 -37.74
N LEU A 93 103.65 106.87 -38.53
CA LEU A 93 103.73 106.97 -39.98
C LEU A 93 102.35 106.97 -40.63
N ILE A 94 101.30 106.54 -39.92
CA ILE A 94 99.93 106.41 -40.44
C ILE A 94 99.17 107.75 -40.37
N ASP A 95 99.41 108.57 -39.33
CA ASP A 95 98.70 109.85 -39.09
C ASP A 95 99.49 111.10 -39.56
N GLY A 96 100.78 110.94 -39.89
CA GLY A 96 101.66 112.01 -40.37
C GLY A 96 101.98 111.91 -41.87
N ASN A 97 102.22 113.05 -42.53
CA ASN A 97 102.46 113.16 -43.97
C ASN A 97 103.84 112.61 -44.42
N ASN A 98 104.05 111.30 -44.26
CA ASN A 98 105.26 110.59 -44.70
C ASN A 98 104.99 109.69 -45.93
N ASN A 99 106.02 109.53 -46.76
CA ASN A 99 106.01 108.91 -48.11
C ASN A 99 105.84 107.37 -48.16
N ILE A 100 105.18 106.73 -47.19
CA ILE A 100 104.97 105.28 -47.20
C ILE A 100 103.64 104.96 -47.90
N ALA A 101 103.66 104.12 -48.93
CA ALA A 101 102.43 103.67 -49.62
C ALA A 101 101.68 102.65 -48.75
N PHE A 102 100.42 102.96 -48.42
CA PHE A 102 99.56 102.12 -47.59
C PHE A 102 98.51 101.38 -48.42
N ASP A 103 98.25 100.11 -48.12
CA ASP A 103 97.12 99.37 -48.65
C ASP A 103 95.79 99.90 -48.05
N LYS A 104 94.70 99.87 -48.82
CA LYS A 104 93.35 100.22 -48.38
C LYS A 104 92.92 99.38 -47.17
N HIS A 105 93.33 98.12 -47.12
CA HIS A 105 92.98 97.21 -46.03
C HIS A 105 93.77 97.51 -44.74
N GLU A 106 95.06 97.85 -44.85
CA GLU A 106 95.91 98.25 -43.72
C GLU A 106 95.39 99.54 -43.06
N LYS A 107 95.05 100.54 -43.88
CA LYS A 107 94.42 101.80 -43.40
C LYS A 107 93.09 101.56 -42.71
N LYS A 108 92.26 100.67 -43.26
CA LYS A 108 90.95 100.37 -42.69
C LYS A 108 91.06 99.61 -41.36
N ALA A 109 91.96 98.64 -41.27
CA ALA A 109 92.20 97.89 -40.04
C ALA A 109 92.69 98.80 -38.90
N PHE A 110 93.59 99.75 -39.20
CA PHE A 110 94.04 100.76 -38.24
C PHE A 110 92.88 101.69 -37.80
N ALA A 111 92.18 102.32 -38.74
CA ALA A 111 91.11 103.28 -38.44
C ALA A 111 89.95 102.65 -37.64
N GLN A 112 89.70 101.36 -37.82
CA GLN A 112 88.65 100.63 -37.12
C GLN A 112 89.15 99.92 -35.85
N LYS A 113 90.46 99.99 -35.54
CA LYS A 113 91.12 99.22 -34.48
C LYS A 113 90.71 97.73 -34.48
N LYS A 114 90.62 97.12 -35.67
CA LYS A 114 90.15 95.75 -35.84
C LYS A 114 91.10 94.95 -36.74
N GLU A 115 91.54 93.81 -36.24
CA GLU A 115 92.33 92.85 -37.01
C GLU A 115 91.46 92.19 -38.08
N THR A 116 92.04 91.92 -39.25
CA THR A 116 91.31 91.32 -40.37
C THR A 116 92.20 90.38 -41.14
N SER A 117 91.68 89.20 -41.46
CA SER A 117 92.27 88.28 -42.43
C SER A 117 91.36 88.19 -43.65
N PHE A 118 91.94 88.16 -44.84
CA PHE A 118 91.19 87.99 -46.08
C PHE A 118 92.06 87.36 -47.16
N TYR A 119 91.42 86.68 -48.09
CA TYR A 119 92.07 86.08 -49.23
C TYR A 119 92.22 87.12 -50.35
N GLU A 120 93.42 87.20 -50.91
CA GLU A 120 93.69 88.02 -52.09
C GLU A 120 94.62 87.27 -53.05
N ASP A 121 94.62 87.70 -54.31
CA ASP A 121 95.63 87.27 -55.27
C ASP A 121 96.80 88.26 -55.19
N TYR A 122 97.98 87.76 -54.81
CA TYR A 122 99.20 88.56 -54.68
C TYR A 122 100.32 87.92 -55.50
N GLU A 123 100.89 88.68 -56.44
CA GLU A 123 101.92 88.22 -57.39
C GLU A 123 101.61 86.84 -58.04
N ASN A 124 100.39 86.66 -58.55
CA ASN A 124 99.86 85.42 -59.15
C ASN A 124 99.73 84.20 -58.23
N HIS A 125 99.89 84.36 -56.92
CA HIS A 125 99.57 83.34 -55.93
C HIS A 125 98.30 83.70 -55.18
N LYS A 126 97.47 82.71 -54.86
CA LYS A 126 96.42 82.89 -53.86
C LYS A 126 97.07 82.96 -52.51
N VAL A 127 96.93 84.10 -51.84
CA VAL A 127 97.45 84.31 -50.50
C VAL A 127 96.34 84.60 -49.51
N LEU A 128 96.55 84.23 -48.25
CA LEU A 128 95.78 84.76 -47.13
C LEU A 128 96.59 85.91 -46.52
N THR A 129 96.02 87.11 -46.56
CA THR A 129 96.60 88.31 -45.96
C THR A 129 95.96 88.54 -44.60
N SER A 130 96.76 88.54 -43.54
CA SER A 130 96.35 88.78 -42.16
C SER A 130 96.97 90.06 -41.64
N ILE A 131 96.10 91.00 -41.25
CA ILE A 131 96.48 92.31 -40.71
C ILE A 131 96.21 92.30 -39.20
N LYS A 132 97.29 92.42 -38.42
CA LYS A 132 97.32 92.42 -36.96
C LYS A 132 97.68 93.79 -36.40
N LEU A 133 97.23 94.09 -35.19
CA LEU A 133 97.47 95.38 -34.53
C LEU A 133 98.40 95.17 -33.34
N LEU A 134 99.55 95.84 -33.36
CA LEU A 134 100.47 95.87 -32.24
C LEU A 134 99.98 96.93 -31.25
N SER A 135 99.32 96.51 -30.17
CA SER A 135 98.79 97.43 -29.15
C SER A 135 99.70 97.49 -27.92
N ALA A 136 99.92 98.68 -27.36
CA ALA A 136 100.77 98.94 -26.20
C ALA A 136 100.25 98.18 -24.96
N ASP A 137 101.12 97.43 -24.28
CA ASP A 137 100.86 96.90 -22.94
C ASP A 137 101.60 97.72 -21.87
N LYS A 138 101.55 97.25 -20.63
CA LYS A 138 102.27 97.86 -19.51
C LYS A 138 103.79 97.94 -19.70
N SER A 139 104.41 96.99 -20.42
CA SER A 139 105.85 97.04 -20.72
C SER A 139 106.20 98.00 -21.84
N CYS A 140 105.23 98.40 -22.68
CA CYS A 140 105.48 99.36 -23.75
C CYS A 140 105.57 100.82 -23.25
N ILE A 141 104.90 101.16 -22.14
CA ILE A 141 104.78 102.56 -21.67
C ILE A 141 106.10 103.12 -21.15
N ASP A 142 107.00 102.26 -20.66
CA ASP A 142 108.30 102.68 -20.14
C ASP A 142 109.17 103.33 -21.23
N CYS A 143 109.03 102.90 -22.49
CA CYS A 143 109.74 103.46 -23.65
C CYS A 143 108.85 104.36 -24.52
N HIS A 144 107.53 104.17 -24.52
CA HIS A 144 106.57 104.96 -25.29
C HIS A 144 105.67 105.78 -24.35
N THR A 145 106.23 106.85 -23.77
CA THR A 145 105.55 107.68 -22.75
C THR A 145 104.28 108.37 -23.25
N ASP A 146 104.15 108.56 -24.56
CA ASP A 146 102.99 109.22 -25.18
C ASP A 146 101.84 108.25 -25.48
N ALA A 147 102.04 106.94 -25.25
CA ALA A 147 101.04 105.92 -25.51
C ALA A 147 100.47 105.37 -24.20
N SER A 148 99.15 105.22 -24.13
CA SER A 148 98.49 104.55 -23.00
C SER A 148 98.38 103.04 -23.24
N VAL A 149 98.27 102.24 -22.16
CA VAL A 149 97.97 100.81 -22.30
C VAL A 149 96.70 100.65 -23.15
N GLY A 150 96.84 99.94 -24.28
CA GLY A 150 95.78 99.72 -25.25
C GLY A 150 95.88 100.56 -26.53
N ASP A 151 96.78 101.53 -26.63
CA ASP A 151 96.99 102.29 -27.87
C ASP A 151 97.70 101.46 -28.94
N VAL A 152 97.26 101.58 -30.20
CA VAL A 152 97.88 100.85 -31.32
C VAL A 152 99.19 101.54 -31.69
N LEU A 153 100.31 100.83 -31.56
CA LEU A 153 101.67 101.29 -31.86
C LEU A 153 102.12 100.98 -33.29
N ALA A 154 101.62 99.88 -33.88
CA ALA A 154 101.92 99.51 -35.27
C ALA A 154 100.86 98.58 -35.87
N VAL A 155 100.83 98.49 -37.19
CA VAL A 155 100.06 97.50 -37.95
C VAL A 155 101.02 96.50 -38.57
N VAL A 156 100.76 95.20 -38.41
CA VAL A 156 101.55 94.12 -39.00
C VAL A 156 100.71 93.41 -40.06
N SER A 157 101.15 93.46 -41.31
CA SER A 157 100.51 92.77 -42.43
C SER A 157 101.34 91.55 -42.81
N ILE A 158 100.74 90.36 -42.81
CA ILE A 158 101.39 89.07 -43.10
C ILE A 158 100.62 88.40 -44.23
N ARG A 159 101.26 88.15 -45.36
CA ARG A 159 100.70 87.42 -46.51
C ARG A 159 101.27 86.02 -46.58
N GLN A 160 100.42 85.00 -46.72
CA GLN A 160 100.82 83.59 -46.73
C GLN A 160 100.28 82.84 -47.96
N SER A 161 101.12 82.01 -48.62
CA SER A 161 100.75 81.29 -49.85
C SER A 161 99.92 80.02 -49.60
N LEU A 162 98.91 79.78 -50.45
CA LEU A 162 97.93 78.67 -50.32
C LEU A 162 98.12 77.52 -51.33
N ASP A 163 99.10 77.62 -52.22
CA ASP A 163 99.20 76.73 -53.38
C ASP A 163 99.44 75.25 -53.02
N SER A 164 100.20 74.99 -51.96
CA SER A 164 100.50 73.62 -51.51
C SER A 164 99.27 72.93 -50.91
N THR A 165 98.39 73.69 -50.24
CA THR A 165 97.18 73.17 -49.60
C THR A 165 96.11 72.79 -50.63
N ILE A 166 95.97 73.57 -51.70
CA ILE A 166 94.98 73.31 -52.76
C ILE A 166 95.27 71.99 -53.51
N LYS A 167 96.55 71.65 -53.72
CA LYS A 167 96.94 70.41 -54.42
C LYS A 167 96.59 69.13 -53.66
N VAL A 168 96.66 69.13 -52.32
CA VAL A 168 96.36 67.94 -51.49
C VAL A 168 94.86 67.60 -51.49
N LEU A 169 94.01 68.58 -51.73
CA LEU A 169 92.54 68.41 -51.70
C LEU A 169 91.98 67.74 -52.96
N ALA A 170 92.64 67.92 -54.09
CA ALA A 170 92.20 67.32 -55.35
C ALA A 170 92.32 65.78 -55.32
N SER A 171 93.33 65.22 -54.64
CA SER A 171 93.51 63.76 -54.54
C SER A 171 92.51 63.12 -53.56
N GLN A 172 92.25 63.74 -52.40
CA GLN A 172 91.29 63.20 -51.43
C GLN A 172 89.85 63.10 -51.95
N LYS A 173 89.44 63.99 -52.87
CA LYS A 173 88.11 63.94 -53.49
C LYS A 173 87.89 62.69 -54.36
N LEU A 174 88.96 62.15 -54.95
CA LEU A 174 88.88 61.02 -55.88
C LEU A 174 88.75 59.67 -55.16
N ASP A 175 89.37 59.53 -53.99
CA ASP A 175 89.30 58.29 -53.19
C ASP A 175 87.92 58.07 -52.55
N ALA A 176 87.21 59.13 -52.17
CA ALA A 176 85.89 59.04 -51.55
C ALA A 176 84.78 58.52 -52.50
N VAL A 177 84.89 58.82 -53.81
CA VAL A 177 83.92 58.37 -54.82
C VAL A 177 83.96 56.85 -55.00
N TRP A 178 85.16 56.26 -54.97
CA TRP A 178 85.33 54.81 -55.12
C TRP A 178 84.77 54.01 -53.93
N ILE A 179 84.98 54.49 -52.71
CA ILE A 179 84.49 53.83 -51.49
C ILE A 179 82.95 53.87 -51.45
N GLY A 180 82.34 55.01 -51.81
CA GLY A 180 80.88 55.16 -51.84
C GLY A 180 80.18 54.27 -52.88
N GLY A 181 80.77 54.13 -54.07
CA GLY A 181 80.20 53.28 -55.13
C GLY A 181 80.17 51.79 -54.79
N LEU A 182 81.22 51.29 -54.11
CA LEU A 182 81.34 49.87 -53.77
C LEU A 182 80.37 49.47 -52.65
N ALA A 183 80.12 50.36 -51.68
CA ALA A 183 79.14 50.15 -50.63
C ALA A 183 77.70 50.02 -51.18
N ALA A 184 77.31 50.88 -52.13
CA ALA A 184 75.96 50.87 -52.70
C ALA A 184 75.63 49.58 -53.48
N LEU A 185 76.62 49.02 -54.18
CA LEU A 185 76.45 47.79 -54.97
C LEU A 185 76.23 46.57 -54.08
N VAL A 186 76.92 46.48 -52.95
CA VAL A 186 76.72 45.41 -51.96
C VAL A 186 75.35 45.51 -51.31
N THR A 187 74.90 46.72 -50.96
CA THR A 187 73.56 46.94 -50.40
C THR A 187 72.46 46.53 -51.38
N PHE A 188 72.62 46.86 -52.67
CA PHE A 188 71.65 46.47 -53.70
C PHE A 188 71.51 44.95 -53.83
N LEU A 189 72.63 44.21 -53.85
CA LEU A 189 72.61 42.75 -53.94
C LEU A 189 71.97 42.09 -52.71
N LEU A 190 72.23 42.60 -51.51
CA LEU A 190 71.62 42.10 -50.27
C LEU A 190 70.10 42.34 -50.22
N VAL A 191 69.64 43.53 -50.59
CA VAL A 191 68.20 43.85 -50.58
C VAL A 191 67.47 43.06 -51.66
N SER A 192 68.04 42.90 -52.86
CA SER A 192 67.42 42.12 -53.94
C SER A 192 67.32 40.63 -53.59
N PHE A 193 68.31 40.06 -52.91
CA PHE A 193 68.24 38.71 -52.36
C PHE A 193 67.15 38.57 -51.28
N PHE A 194 67.04 39.56 -50.38
CA PHE A 194 66.04 39.58 -49.30
C PHE A 194 64.60 39.66 -49.83
N VAL A 195 64.33 40.54 -50.80
CA VAL A 195 63.00 40.69 -51.43
C VAL A 195 62.58 39.40 -52.16
N ASN A 196 63.48 38.80 -52.94
CA ASN A 196 63.13 37.59 -53.68
C ASN A 196 62.90 36.37 -52.76
N LYS A 197 63.67 36.26 -51.67
CA LYS A 197 63.55 35.17 -50.69
C LYS A 197 62.31 35.32 -49.79
N ASN A 198 62.01 36.53 -49.32
CA ASN A 198 60.99 36.76 -48.29
C ASN A 198 59.64 37.25 -48.84
N LEU A 199 59.58 37.91 -50.01
CA LEU A 199 58.33 38.35 -50.64
C LEU A 199 58.01 37.55 -51.91
N GLY A 200 59.01 37.30 -52.76
CA GLY A 200 58.83 36.70 -54.07
C GLY A 200 58.29 35.26 -54.03
N LYS A 201 58.99 34.34 -53.35
CA LYS A 201 58.60 32.91 -53.31
C LYS A 201 57.29 32.63 -52.53
N PRO A 202 57.01 33.27 -51.38
CA PRO A 202 55.78 33.01 -50.62
C PRO A 202 54.51 33.44 -51.35
N VAL A 203 54.51 34.60 -52.02
CA VAL A 203 53.35 35.12 -52.77
C VAL A 203 52.96 34.18 -53.91
N THR A 204 53.94 33.64 -54.65
CA THR A 204 53.66 32.71 -55.75
C THR A 204 53.07 31.40 -55.24
N LYS A 205 53.58 30.86 -54.11
CA LYS A 205 53.02 29.64 -53.49
C LYS A 205 51.58 29.84 -53.02
N LEU A 206 51.28 30.97 -52.39
CA LEU A 206 49.93 31.34 -51.97
C LEU A 206 48.98 31.45 -53.17
N SER A 207 49.40 32.12 -54.24
CA SER A 207 48.59 32.27 -55.46
C SER A 207 48.25 30.91 -56.10
N THR A 208 49.22 29.99 -56.19
CA THR A 208 48.98 28.66 -56.77
C THR A 208 48.07 27.81 -55.90
N ALA A 209 48.25 27.83 -54.58
CA ALA A 209 47.43 27.06 -53.64
C ALA A 209 45.97 27.55 -53.60
N VAL A 210 45.74 28.87 -53.67
CA VAL A 210 44.40 29.45 -53.81
C VAL A 210 43.72 28.99 -55.10
N GLN A 211 44.47 28.93 -56.21
CA GLN A 211 43.95 28.53 -57.50
C GLN A 211 43.65 27.02 -57.58
N ASP A 212 44.46 26.17 -56.94
CA ASP A 212 44.19 24.74 -56.84
C ASP A 212 42.96 24.44 -55.95
N PHE A 213 42.80 25.17 -54.83
CA PHE A 213 41.64 25.05 -53.94
C PHE A 213 40.34 25.53 -54.62
N ALA A 214 40.40 26.65 -55.36
CA ALA A 214 39.25 27.16 -56.13
C ALA A 214 38.81 26.21 -57.26
N ASN A 215 39.73 25.40 -57.79
CA ASN A 215 39.46 24.41 -58.85
C ASN A 215 39.10 23.02 -58.31
N GLY A 216 38.78 22.88 -57.02
CA GLY A 216 38.24 21.64 -56.44
C GLY A 216 39.27 20.53 -56.18
N LYS A 217 40.57 20.85 -56.16
CA LYS A 217 41.59 19.87 -55.75
C LYS A 217 41.69 19.78 -54.22
N SER A 218 42.08 18.62 -53.73
CA SER A 218 42.23 18.32 -52.30
C SER A 218 43.12 19.34 -51.59
N TYR A 219 42.65 19.82 -50.43
CA TYR A 219 43.32 20.80 -49.59
C TYR A 219 44.73 20.33 -49.21
N LYS A 220 45.73 21.18 -49.46
CA LYS A 220 47.08 21.01 -48.93
C LYS A 220 47.47 22.25 -48.14
N LYS A 221 47.80 22.05 -46.86
CA LYS A 221 48.22 23.09 -45.95
C LYS A 221 49.45 23.84 -46.51
N ILE A 222 49.34 25.16 -46.57
CA ILE A 222 50.44 26.03 -47.00
C ILE A 222 51.38 26.25 -45.82
N ASP A 223 52.61 25.72 -45.89
CA ASP A 223 53.65 25.97 -44.87
C ASP A 223 54.40 27.28 -45.20
N CYS A 224 54.00 28.37 -44.56
CA CYS A 224 54.66 29.67 -44.64
C CYS A 224 55.12 30.09 -43.24
N ARG A 225 56.44 30.13 -43.01
CA ARG A 225 57.04 30.49 -41.71
C ARG A 225 57.24 32.00 -41.50
N SER A 226 56.70 32.84 -42.39
CA SER A 226 56.82 34.29 -42.25
C SER A 226 55.93 34.77 -41.11
N LYS A 227 56.37 35.79 -40.37
CA LYS A 227 55.59 36.43 -39.27
C LYS A 227 54.92 37.74 -39.71
N ASP A 228 54.92 38.00 -41.01
CA ASP A 228 54.38 39.19 -41.65
C ASP A 228 52.95 38.94 -42.18
N GLU A 229 52.42 39.90 -42.94
CA GLU A 229 51.10 39.85 -43.55
C GLU A 229 50.93 38.65 -44.49
N LEU A 230 52.01 38.13 -45.09
CA LEU A 230 51.97 36.93 -45.94
C LEU A 230 51.87 35.65 -45.11
N GLY A 231 52.53 35.61 -43.95
CA GLY A 231 52.35 34.56 -42.95
C GLY A 231 50.94 34.53 -42.37
N LEU A 232 50.38 35.70 -42.04
CA LEU A 232 49.00 35.84 -41.58
C LEU A 232 47.99 35.43 -42.65
N LEU A 233 48.23 35.80 -43.91
CA LEU A 233 47.37 35.42 -45.03
C LEU A 233 47.41 33.91 -45.29
N ALA A 234 48.58 33.27 -45.22
CA ALA A 234 48.70 31.81 -45.31
C ALA A 234 47.99 31.10 -44.15
N LYS A 235 48.08 31.64 -42.93
CA LYS A 235 47.38 31.12 -41.75
C LYS A 235 45.86 31.25 -41.90
N ASN A 236 45.35 32.42 -42.29
CA ASN A 236 43.92 32.65 -42.49
C ASN A 236 43.36 31.80 -43.64
N PHE A 237 44.12 31.59 -44.71
CA PHE A 237 43.73 30.70 -45.80
C PHE A 237 43.68 29.23 -45.34
N ASN A 238 44.68 28.77 -44.58
CA ASN A 238 44.67 27.43 -43.99
C ASN A 238 43.48 27.26 -43.03
N GLU A 239 43.20 28.23 -42.18
CA GLU A 239 42.03 28.20 -41.27
C GLU A 239 40.70 28.21 -42.04
N MET A 240 40.61 28.97 -43.14
CA MET A 240 39.41 28.98 -44.00
C MET A 240 39.21 27.63 -44.70
N ALA A 241 40.27 27.05 -45.26
CA ALA A 241 40.21 25.75 -45.94
C ALA A 241 39.93 24.60 -44.96
N GLU A 242 40.53 24.62 -43.77
CA GLU A 242 40.25 23.68 -42.68
C GLU A 242 38.80 23.80 -42.19
N LYS A 243 38.27 25.02 -42.02
CA LYS A 243 36.85 25.22 -41.67
C LYS A 243 35.88 24.67 -42.71
N ILE A 244 36.18 24.81 -44.01
CA ILE A 244 35.33 24.28 -45.09
C ILE A 244 35.40 22.74 -45.15
N GLU A 245 36.59 22.14 -44.95
CA GLU A 245 36.73 20.69 -44.90
C GLU A 245 36.03 20.07 -43.67
N ILE A 246 36.08 20.76 -42.52
CA ILE A 246 35.33 20.41 -41.32
C ILE A 246 33.81 20.47 -41.57
N GLN A 247 33.31 21.48 -42.30
CA GLN A 247 31.89 21.56 -42.67
C GLN A 247 31.45 20.37 -43.55
N ILE A 248 32.30 19.90 -44.46
CA ILE A 248 32.03 18.69 -45.25
C ILE A 248 32.09 17.42 -44.38
N GLN A 249 32.97 17.36 -43.38
CA GLN A 249 33.00 16.26 -42.41
C GLN A 249 31.74 16.19 -41.54
N TYR A 250 31.14 17.33 -41.17
CA TYR A 250 29.87 17.34 -40.44
C TYR A 250 28.78 16.59 -41.19
N LEU A 251 28.64 16.83 -42.50
CA LEU A 251 27.65 16.15 -43.33
C LEU A 251 27.94 14.64 -43.48
N ASN A 252 29.21 14.22 -43.51
CA ASN A 252 29.60 12.80 -43.53
C ASN A 252 29.35 12.05 -42.22
N LYS A 253 29.36 12.74 -41.07
CA LYS A 253 29.13 12.13 -39.76
C LYS A 253 27.66 12.09 -39.34
N LEU A 254 26.75 12.70 -40.11
CA LEU A 254 25.31 12.57 -39.84
C LEU A 254 24.89 11.10 -39.95
N PRO A 255 24.14 10.55 -38.95
CA PRO A 255 23.70 9.16 -38.95
C PRO A 255 22.59 8.87 -39.97
N ILE A 256 22.19 9.88 -40.75
CA ILE A 256 21.16 9.81 -41.77
C ILE A 256 21.75 10.09 -43.17
N PRO A 257 21.23 9.46 -44.23
CA PRO A 257 21.53 9.83 -45.60
C PRO A 257 21.26 11.31 -45.89
N VAL A 258 22.29 12.02 -46.38
CA VAL A 258 22.18 13.41 -46.84
C VAL A 258 22.81 13.52 -48.22
N LEU A 259 22.08 14.13 -49.16
CA LEU A 259 22.60 14.51 -50.47
C LEU A 259 22.32 15.98 -50.78
N VAL A 260 23.09 16.53 -51.71
CA VAL A 260 22.86 17.86 -52.29
C VAL A 260 22.71 17.69 -53.79
N MET A 261 21.80 18.43 -54.39
CA MET A 261 21.53 18.41 -55.83
C MET A 261 21.45 19.82 -56.42
N ASP A 262 21.72 19.95 -57.71
CA ASP A 262 21.52 21.20 -58.47
C ASP A 262 20.06 21.40 -58.91
N LYS A 263 19.76 22.54 -59.57
CA LYS A 263 18.43 22.87 -60.14
C LYS A 263 17.90 21.83 -61.12
N GLN A 264 18.81 21.07 -61.75
CA GLN A 264 18.48 20.02 -62.69
C GLN A 264 18.40 18.66 -61.99
N TYR A 265 18.41 18.61 -60.66
CA TYR A 265 18.33 17.40 -59.85
C TYR A 265 19.54 16.47 -59.96
N ASN A 266 20.68 16.94 -60.50
CA ASN A 266 21.91 16.16 -60.46
C ASN A 266 22.48 16.21 -59.06
N ILE A 267 22.81 15.05 -58.48
CA ILE A 267 23.45 14.96 -57.18
C ILE A 267 24.85 15.56 -57.29
N THR A 268 25.12 16.63 -56.54
CA THR A 268 26.42 17.29 -56.46
C THR A 268 27.22 16.83 -55.24
N TYR A 269 26.55 16.32 -54.20
CA TYR A 269 27.20 15.73 -53.03
C TYR A 269 26.30 14.66 -52.41
N ILE A 270 26.90 13.61 -51.83
CA ILE A 270 26.23 12.64 -50.97
C ILE A 270 27.19 12.22 -49.86
N ASN A 271 26.63 12.01 -48.66
CA ASN A 271 27.37 11.59 -47.48
C ASN A 271 27.50 10.06 -47.37
N GLU A 272 28.31 9.56 -46.43
CA GLU A 272 28.56 8.11 -46.26
C GLU A 272 27.30 7.30 -45.98
N LYS A 273 26.33 7.85 -45.25
CA LYS A 273 25.07 7.14 -44.98
C LYS A 273 24.20 7.00 -46.24
N GLY A 274 24.21 8.01 -47.11
CA GLY A 274 23.52 7.94 -48.40
C GLY A 274 24.16 6.95 -49.37
N THR A 275 25.50 6.84 -49.37
CA THR A 275 26.17 5.81 -50.18
C THR A 275 25.93 4.40 -49.64
N GLN A 276 25.84 4.23 -48.31
CA GLN A 276 25.45 2.96 -47.67
C GLN A 276 24.02 2.55 -48.02
N LEU A 277 23.06 3.49 -47.92
CA LEU A 277 21.66 3.24 -48.27
C LEU A 277 21.51 2.81 -49.74
N LEU A 278 22.25 3.46 -50.64
CA LEU A 278 22.25 3.16 -52.07
C LEU A 278 23.28 2.10 -52.48
N LYS A 279 24.01 1.48 -51.55
CA LYS A 279 25.17 0.55 -51.73
C LYS A 279 26.02 0.83 -52.98
N LYS A 280 26.32 2.10 -53.27
CA LYS A 280 27.07 2.57 -54.44
C LYS A 280 28.18 3.51 -54.02
N LYS A 281 29.28 3.56 -54.78
CA LYS A 281 30.37 4.50 -54.51
C LYS A 281 29.98 5.94 -54.87
N LYS A 282 30.58 6.92 -54.19
CA LYS A 282 30.25 8.34 -54.37
C LYS A 282 30.44 8.81 -55.82
N GLU A 283 31.46 8.31 -56.50
CA GLU A 283 31.81 8.62 -57.89
C GLU A 283 30.77 8.13 -58.90
N GLU A 284 29.98 7.10 -58.53
CA GLU A 284 28.91 6.55 -59.38
C GLU A 284 27.58 7.29 -59.20
N ILE A 285 27.44 8.06 -58.10
CA ILE A 285 26.21 8.74 -57.71
C ILE A 285 26.29 10.24 -58.07
N VAL A 286 27.43 10.88 -57.81
CA VAL A 286 27.63 12.31 -58.10
C VAL A 286 27.58 12.54 -59.62
N GLY A 287 26.80 13.52 -60.06
CA GLY A 287 26.53 13.82 -61.47
C GLY A 287 25.31 13.08 -62.05
N THR A 288 24.74 12.12 -61.33
CA THR A 288 23.50 11.43 -61.74
C THR A 288 22.27 12.08 -61.12
N LYS A 289 21.09 11.86 -61.70
CA LYS A 289 19.83 12.43 -61.19
C LYS A 289 19.39 11.77 -59.88
N CYS A 290 18.95 12.55 -58.89
CA CYS A 290 18.53 12.00 -57.58
C CYS A 290 17.41 10.98 -57.70
N TYR A 291 16.40 11.25 -58.54
CA TYR A 291 15.27 10.37 -58.78
C TYR A 291 15.63 9.03 -59.41
N ASN A 292 16.76 8.93 -60.13
CA ASN A 292 17.22 7.66 -60.70
C ASN A 292 17.82 6.71 -59.67
N ASN A 293 18.27 7.26 -58.52
CA ASN A 293 18.92 6.47 -57.48
C ASN A 293 17.93 6.02 -56.39
N PHE A 294 17.11 6.93 -55.87
CA PHE A 294 16.18 6.62 -54.78
C PHE A 294 14.83 6.08 -55.25
N LYS A 295 14.42 6.41 -56.49
CA LYS A 295 13.19 5.93 -57.14
C LYS A 295 11.95 5.98 -56.23
N ALA A 296 11.82 7.03 -55.42
CA ALA A 296 10.67 7.18 -54.55
C ALA A 296 9.41 7.52 -55.35
N ASN A 297 8.23 7.14 -54.83
CA ASN A 297 6.95 7.39 -55.49
C ASN A 297 6.74 8.88 -55.81
N ASP A 298 7.25 9.78 -54.96
CA ASP A 298 7.19 11.22 -55.15
C ASP A 298 8.18 11.77 -56.19
N CYS A 299 9.24 11.03 -56.52
CA CYS A 299 10.30 11.51 -57.40
C CYS A 299 9.76 11.81 -58.81
N ASN A 300 10.20 12.94 -59.41
CA ASN A 300 9.76 13.41 -60.73
C ASN A 300 8.26 13.75 -60.85
N THR A 301 7.57 13.95 -59.72
CA THR A 301 6.17 14.44 -59.67
C THR A 301 6.11 15.88 -59.10
N GLU A 302 4.92 16.48 -59.00
CA GLU A 302 4.72 17.73 -58.22
C GLU A 302 4.79 17.49 -56.70
N ASN A 303 4.81 16.23 -56.25
CA ASN A 303 4.88 15.90 -54.83
C ASN A 303 6.30 15.87 -54.26
N CYS A 304 7.34 15.84 -55.10
CA CYS A 304 8.73 15.81 -54.65
C CYS A 304 9.05 16.97 -53.68
N ALA A 305 9.46 16.63 -52.45
CA ALA A 305 9.79 17.60 -51.41
C ALA A 305 10.94 18.53 -51.84
N CYS A 306 11.99 17.99 -52.47
CA CYS A 306 13.11 18.78 -52.99
C CYS A 306 12.69 19.76 -54.09
N LYS A 307 11.77 19.36 -54.98
CA LYS A 307 11.23 20.24 -56.02
C LYS A 307 10.37 21.35 -55.42
N ASN A 308 9.53 21.03 -54.44
CA ASN A 308 8.68 22.02 -53.78
C ASN A 308 9.52 22.98 -52.94
N ALA A 309 10.51 22.49 -52.20
CA ALA A 309 11.45 23.30 -51.45
C ALA A 309 12.19 24.32 -52.34
N MET A 310 12.65 23.90 -53.52
CA MET A 310 13.27 24.79 -54.50
C MET A 310 12.30 25.82 -55.11
N LYS A 311 10.99 25.56 -55.13
CA LYS A 311 9.97 26.52 -55.62
C LYS A 311 9.52 27.47 -54.52
N SER A 312 9.32 26.98 -53.30
CA SER A 312 8.73 27.72 -52.18
C SER A 312 9.74 28.46 -51.32
N PHE A 313 11.04 28.19 -51.46
CA PHE A 313 12.10 28.72 -50.60
C PHE A 313 12.02 28.27 -49.14
N GLU A 314 11.24 27.21 -48.86
CA GLU A 314 11.06 26.64 -47.52
C GLU A 314 11.56 25.20 -47.44
N ILE A 315 11.87 24.73 -46.23
CA ILE A 315 12.17 23.32 -45.99
C ILE A 315 10.85 22.54 -46.07
N ILE A 316 10.77 21.58 -46.98
CA ILE A 316 9.60 20.72 -47.15
C ILE A 316 9.97 19.32 -46.71
N THR A 317 9.22 18.78 -45.76
CA THR A 317 9.36 17.40 -45.28
C THR A 317 8.13 16.59 -45.68
N LYS A 318 8.35 15.40 -46.25
CA LYS A 318 7.28 14.49 -46.69
C LYS A 318 7.62 13.04 -46.41
N GLU A 319 6.58 12.23 -46.27
CA GLU A 319 6.69 10.77 -46.23
C GLU A 319 6.45 10.19 -47.62
N THR A 320 7.26 9.21 -48.01
CA THR A 320 7.10 8.46 -49.26
C THR A 320 7.70 7.08 -49.12
N ILE A 321 7.42 6.20 -50.07
CA ILE A 321 8.15 4.94 -50.22
C ILE A 321 9.29 5.18 -51.21
N ALA A 322 10.53 5.03 -50.76
CA ALA A 322 11.70 4.93 -51.62
C ALA A 322 11.93 3.47 -52.03
N LYS A 323 12.50 3.27 -53.22
CA LYS A 323 12.79 1.93 -53.73
C LYS A 323 14.27 1.75 -54.07
N PRO A 324 15.19 1.90 -53.09
CA PRO A 324 16.58 1.55 -53.31
C PRO A 324 16.64 0.05 -53.65
N PHE A 325 17.10 -0.29 -54.85
CA PHE A 325 17.16 -1.67 -55.37
C PHE A 325 15.82 -2.40 -55.58
N GLY A 326 14.68 -1.71 -55.49
CA GLY A 326 13.35 -2.30 -55.73
C GLY A 326 12.61 -2.77 -54.49
N ASN A 327 13.20 -2.67 -53.29
CA ASN A 327 12.50 -2.93 -52.03
C ASN A 327 11.79 -1.67 -51.54
N ASP A 328 10.57 -1.82 -51.05
CA ASP A 328 9.82 -0.71 -50.46
C ASP A 328 10.45 -0.31 -49.13
N LEU A 329 10.97 0.91 -49.07
CA LEU A 329 11.52 1.52 -47.87
C LEU A 329 10.67 2.75 -47.54
N PRO A 330 9.82 2.70 -46.50
CA PRO A 330 9.12 3.89 -46.03
C PRO A 330 10.14 4.87 -45.46
N ILE A 331 10.18 6.08 -46.04
CA ILE A 331 11.11 7.12 -45.64
C ILE A 331 10.39 8.42 -45.33
N LEU A 332 10.94 9.18 -44.39
CA LEU A 332 10.68 10.60 -44.22
C LEU A 332 11.84 11.36 -44.87
N TYR A 333 11.57 12.15 -45.90
CA TYR A 333 12.62 12.93 -46.58
C TYR A 333 12.32 14.43 -46.53
N SER A 334 13.35 15.21 -46.27
CA SER A 334 13.28 16.66 -46.13
C SER A 334 14.16 17.33 -47.18
N GLY A 335 13.55 18.13 -48.06
CA GLY A 335 14.26 18.98 -49.01
C GLY A 335 14.39 20.39 -48.46
N ALA A 336 15.60 20.93 -48.41
CA ALA A 336 15.91 22.30 -48.04
C ALA A 336 16.56 23.03 -49.23
N PRO A 337 16.05 24.20 -49.66
CA PRO A 337 16.63 24.92 -50.79
C PRO A 337 17.99 25.50 -50.42
N ILE A 338 18.95 25.41 -51.34
CA ILE A 338 20.27 26.04 -51.21
C ILE A 338 20.25 27.32 -52.03
N LEU A 339 20.61 28.44 -51.43
CA LEU A 339 20.62 29.77 -52.06
C LEU A 339 22.05 30.22 -52.38
N ASN A 340 22.24 30.99 -53.46
CA ASN A 340 23.47 31.74 -53.71
C ASN A 340 23.49 33.05 -52.87
N LYS A 341 24.55 33.85 -53.03
CA LYS A 341 24.73 35.10 -52.27
C LYS A 341 23.72 36.18 -52.66
N GLU A 342 23.14 36.06 -53.84
CA GLU A 342 22.13 36.94 -54.42
C GLU A 342 20.69 36.51 -54.03
N GLY A 343 20.55 35.43 -53.25
CA GLY A 343 19.26 34.92 -52.76
C GLY A 343 18.51 34.02 -53.74
N GLU A 344 19.12 33.66 -54.87
CA GLU A 344 18.54 32.74 -55.85
C GLU A 344 18.80 31.29 -55.43
N VAL A 345 17.78 30.43 -55.55
CA VAL A 345 17.95 28.98 -55.39
C VAL A 345 19.02 28.50 -56.38
N ILE A 346 19.93 27.63 -55.96
CA ILE A 346 20.93 26.94 -56.81
C ILE A 346 20.80 25.43 -56.75
N GLY A 347 20.00 24.91 -55.83
CA GLY A 347 19.81 23.48 -55.62
C GLY A 347 19.01 23.18 -54.36
N ALA A 348 19.05 21.93 -53.92
CA ALA A 348 18.47 21.51 -52.64
C ALA A 348 19.37 20.51 -51.90
N LEU A 349 19.36 20.58 -50.57
CA LEU A 349 19.88 19.55 -49.67
C LEU A 349 18.71 18.64 -49.28
N GLU A 350 18.86 17.34 -49.45
CA GLU A 350 17.88 16.32 -49.06
C GLU A 350 18.44 15.47 -47.92
N ALA A 351 17.67 15.31 -46.84
CA ALA A 351 17.95 14.40 -45.74
C ALA A 351 16.85 13.34 -45.63
N ILE A 352 17.23 12.06 -45.45
CA ILE A 352 16.31 10.92 -45.47
C ILE A 352 16.38 10.15 -44.14
N THR A 353 15.24 9.83 -43.55
CA THR A 353 15.10 9.00 -42.34
C THR A 353 14.30 7.74 -42.66
N ASP A 354 14.75 6.56 -42.21
CA ASP A 354 14.05 5.28 -42.33
C ASP A 354 12.92 5.18 -41.28
N LEU A 355 11.71 4.85 -41.71
CA LEU A 355 10.53 4.73 -40.84
C LEU A 355 10.12 3.28 -40.54
N SER A 356 10.84 2.28 -41.04
CA SER A 356 10.44 0.87 -40.98
C SER A 356 10.19 0.37 -39.54
N ASP A 357 11.16 0.58 -38.64
CA ASP A 357 11.06 0.16 -37.23
C ASP A 357 9.94 0.90 -36.47
N SER A 358 9.67 2.16 -36.84
CA SER A 358 8.62 2.96 -36.19
C SER A 358 7.23 2.49 -36.61
N LYS A 359 7.05 2.15 -37.91
CA LYS A 359 5.79 1.65 -38.44
C LYS A 359 5.45 0.25 -37.95
N GLU A 360 6.45 -0.61 -37.76
CA GLU A 360 6.22 -1.95 -37.18
C GLU A 360 5.75 -1.87 -35.72
N LYS A 361 6.35 -0.98 -34.91
CA LYS A 361 5.92 -0.75 -33.52
C LYS A 361 4.53 -0.13 -33.42
N GLU A 362 4.20 0.82 -34.31
CA GLU A 362 2.86 1.43 -34.41
C GLU A 362 1.80 0.34 -34.66
N HIS A 363 2.00 -0.51 -35.68
CA HIS A 363 1.08 -1.60 -35.97
C HIS A 363 1.00 -2.66 -34.87
N TYR A 364 2.12 -2.98 -34.20
CA TYR A 364 2.12 -3.89 -33.06
C TYR A 364 1.24 -3.35 -31.91
N LEU A 365 1.39 -2.07 -31.57
CA LEU A 365 0.58 -1.44 -30.54
C LEU A 365 -0.90 -1.40 -30.95
N GLU A 366 -1.22 -0.95 -32.17
CA GLU A 366 -2.59 -0.88 -32.66
C GLU A 366 -3.31 -2.23 -32.58
N ARG A 367 -2.69 -3.33 -33.06
CA ARG A 367 -3.31 -4.66 -33.03
C ARG A 367 -3.55 -5.17 -31.60
N ASN A 368 -2.58 -5.00 -30.70
CA ASN A 368 -2.73 -5.47 -29.33
C ASN A 368 -3.71 -4.60 -28.53
N THR A 369 -3.77 -3.30 -28.77
CA THR A 369 -4.81 -2.43 -28.21
C THR A 369 -6.20 -2.84 -28.71
N GLN A 370 -6.35 -3.17 -30.00
CA GLN A 370 -7.62 -3.68 -30.53
C GLN A 370 -8.03 -5.01 -29.89
N LYS A 371 -7.10 -5.96 -29.71
CA LYS A 371 -7.35 -7.22 -28.98
C LYS A 371 -7.83 -6.97 -27.56
N MET A 372 -7.13 -6.09 -26.83
CA MET A 372 -7.51 -5.68 -25.48
C MET A 372 -8.93 -5.08 -25.45
N LEU A 373 -9.24 -4.15 -26.37
CA LEU A 373 -10.56 -3.52 -26.45
C LEU A 373 -11.67 -4.55 -26.71
N LEU A 374 -11.42 -5.55 -27.56
CA LEU A 374 -12.38 -6.61 -27.85
C LEU A 374 -12.66 -7.47 -26.62
N GLU A 375 -11.62 -7.99 -25.97
CA GLU A 375 -11.78 -8.84 -24.78
C GLU A 375 -12.33 -8.05 -23.57
N MET A 376 -11.93 -6.78 -23.44
CA MET A 376 -12.48 -5.88 -22.41
C MET A 376 -13.97 -5.59 -22.65
N SER A 377 -14.42 -5.49 -23.91
CA SER A 377 -15.84 -5.36 -24.23
C SER A 377 -16.64 -6.61 -23.88
N LYS A 378 -16.06 -7.81 -24.07
CA LYS A 378 -16.67 -9.08 -23.65
C LYS A 378 -16.77 -9.15 -22.12
N LEU A 379 -15.69 -8.81 -21.41
CA LEU A 379 -15.67 -8.71 -19.94
C LEU A 379 -16.74 -7.75 -19.41
N ALA A 380 -16.89 -6.57 -20.04
CA ALA A 380 -17.90 -5.58 -19.65
C ALA A 380 -19.35 -6.09 -19.82
N ASN A 381 -19.58 -7.03 -20.74
CA ASN A 381 -20.86 -7.69 -20.94
C ASN A 381 -21.05 -8.94 -20.06
N GLY A 382 -20.14 -9.20 -19.13
CA GLY A 382 -20.22 -10.32 -18.18
C GLY A 382 -19.53 -11.61 -18.65
N ASP A 383 -18.81 -11.60 -19.77
CA ASP A 383 -18.04 -12.77 -20.21
C ASP A 383 -16.70 -12.85 -19.48
N LEU A 384 -16.61 -13.75 -18.49
CA LEU A 384 -15.41 -14.01 -17.69
C LEU A 384 -14.56 -15.17 -18.25
N THR A 385 -14.88 -15.63 -19.46
CA THR A 385 -14.11 -16.66 -20.19
C THR A 385 -12.97 -16.07 -21.02
N VAL A 386 -12.92 -14.74 -21.08
CA VAL A 386 -11.93 -13.95 -21.82
C VAL A 386 -10.51 -14.27 -21.33
N ASN A 387 -9.59 -14.35 -22.28
CA ASN A 387 -8.19 -14.64 -22.01
C ASN A 387 -7.30 -14.01 -23.09
N LEU A 388 -6.45 -13.08 -22.69
CA LEU A 388 -5.52 -12.42 -23.59
C LEU A 388 -4.18 -13.15 -23.62
N GLN A 389 -3.73 -13.50 -24.83
CA GLN A 389 -2.44 -14.15 -25.08
C GLN A 389 -1.48 -13.16 -25.74
N PRO A 390 -0.32 -12.85 -25.13
CA PRO A 390 0.60 -11.86 -25.68
C PRO A 390 1.31 -12.39 -26.94
N GLU A 391 1.50 -11.51 -27.94
CA GLU A 391 2.26 -11.84 -29.16
C GLU A 391 3.78 -11.91 -28.91
N LYS A 392 4.27 -11.16 -27.92
CA LYS A 392 5.68 -11.13 -27.50
C LYS A 392 5.74 -11.22 -25.98
N ASN A 393 6.70 -11.98 -25.46
CA ASN A 393 6.90 -12.12 -24.02
C ASN A 393 7.84 -11.04 -23.48
N GLY A 394 7.55 -10.53 -22.28
CA GLY A 394 8.44 -9.64 -21.53
C GLY A 394 8.44 -8.18 -21.96
N ASP A 395 7.44 -7.74 -22.73
CA ASP A 395 7.18 -6.32 -22.97
C ASP A 395 6.00 -5.82 -22.12
N THR A 396 5.77 -4.51 -22.15
CA THR A 396 4.71 -3.87 -21.37
C THR A 396 3.29 -4.30 -21.79
N ILE A 397 3.11 -4.84 -23.00
CA ILE A 397 1.81 -5.36 -23.46
C ILE A 397 1.56 -6.74 -22.83
N ALA A 398 2.59 -7.58 -22.73
CA ALA A 398 2.49 -8.85 -22.02
C ALA A 398 2.14 -8.67 -20.54
N GLU A 399 2.79 -7.73 -19.85
CA GLU A 399 2.46 -7.39 -18.45
C GLU A 399 1.02 -6.88 -18.31
N LEU A 400 0.54 -6.07 -19.28
CA LEU A 400 -0.85 -5.60 -19.31
C LEU A 400 -1.84 -6.76 -19.48
N PHE A 401 -1.56 -7.69 -20.38
CA PHE A 401 -2.41 -8.87 -20.62
C PHE A 401 -2.44 -9.79 -19.40
N GLU A 402 -1.29 -10.00 -18.75
CA GLU A 402 -1.21 -10.78 -17.51
C GLU A 402 -2.03 -10.13 -16.39
N GLY A 403 -1.90 -8.81 -16.18
CA GLY A 403 -2.70 -8.08 -15.20
C GLY A 403 -4.21 -8.11 -15.50
N PHE A 404 -4.59 -8.05 -16.78
CA PHE A 404 -5.99 -8.21 -17.20
C PHE A 404 -6.51 -9.61 -16.88
N ASN A 405 -5.80 -10.66 -17.28
CA ASN A 405 -6.19 -12.06 -17.03
C ASN A 405 -6.29 -12.33 -15.52
N LEU A 406 -5.35 -11.83 -14.72
CA LEU A 406 -5.41 -11.94 -13.26
C LEU A 406 -6.68 -11.27 -12.69
N THR A 407 -7.06 -10.11 -13.23
CA THR A 407 -8.30 -9.41 -12.83
C THR A 407 -9.53 -10.26 -13.16
N VAL A 408 -9.58 -10.86 -14.35
CA VAL A 408 -10.68 -11.75 -14.76
C VAL A 408 -10.79 -12.96 -13.83
N VAL A 409 -9.66 -13.60 -13.48
CA VAL A 409 -9.62 -14.72 -12.53
C VAL A 409 -10.14 -14.29 -11.16
N LYS A 410 -9.74 -13.12 -10.64
CA LYS A 410 -10.23 -12.62 -9.35
C LYS A 410 -11.72 -12.28 -9.36
N ILE A 411 -12.24 -11.74 -10.46
CA ILE A 411 -13.69 -11.53 -10.62
C ILE A 411 -14.42 -12.87 -10.65
N LYS A 412 -13.91 -13.86 -11.39
CA LYS A 412 -14.47 -15.21 -11.43
C LYS A 412 -14.52 -15.87 -10.05
N GLU A 413 -13.44 -15.80 -9.27
CA GLU A 413 -13.40 -16.30 -7.89
C GLU A 413 -14.48 -15.63 -7.01
N MET A 414 -14.63 -14.30 -7.09
CA MET A 414 -15.65 -13.57 -6.32
C MET A 414 -17.07 -13.95 -6.74
N ILE A 415 -17.33 -14.06 -8.04
CA ILE A 415 -18.63 -14.45 -8.60
C ILE A 415 -18.99 -15.88 -8.17
N SER A 416 -18.05 -16.82 -8.18
CA SER A 416 -18.27 -18.17 -7.65
C SER A 416 -18.61 -18.17 -6.15
N GLN A 417 -17.88 -17.41 -5.33
CA GLN A 417 -18.17 -17.29 -3.89
C GLN A 417 -19.55 -16.69 -3.62
N VAL A 418 -19.97 -15.69 -4.41
CA VAL A 418 -21.32 -15.12 -4.32
C VAL A 418 -22.38 -16.17 -4.70
N GLY A 419 -22.13 -16.97 -5.74
CA GLY A 419 -22.99 -18.09 -6.11
C GLY A 419 -23.19 -19.11 -4.98
N GLU A 420 -22.10 -19.54 -4.34
CA GLU A 420 -22.15 -20.44 -3.18
C GLU A 420 -22.92 -19.83 -2.01
N ALA A 421 -22.75 -18.54 -1.74
CA ALA A 421 -23.47 -17.83 -0.68
C ALA A 421 -24.98 -17.73 -0.96
N ILE A 422 -25.37 -17.53 -2.22
CA ILE A 422 -26.79 -17.51 -2.64
C ILE A 422 -27.42 -18.89 -2.41
N GLU A 423 -26.75 -19.97 -2.83
CA GLU A 423 -27.25 -21.34 -2.64
C GLU A 423 -27.40 -21.70 -1.15
N ALA A 424 -26.40 -21.35 -0.33
CA ALA A 424 -26.47 -21.54 1.12
C ALA A 424 -27.62 -20.74 1.75
N THR A 425 -27.87 -19.52 1.28
CA THR A 425 -28.97 -18.67 1.77
C THR A 425 -30.33 -19.23 1.36
N ALA A 426 -30.46 -19.73 0.12
CA ALA A 426 -31.69 -20.36 -0.37
C ALA A 426 -32.03 -21.62 0.44
N SER A 427 -31.02 -22.46 0.72
CA SER A 427 -31.16 -23.65 1.56
C SER A 427 -31.60 -23.30 2.98
N ALA A 428 -30.94 -22.31 3.61
CA ALA A 428 -31.33 -21.84 4.94
C ALA A 428 -32.75 -21.27 4.97
N SER A 429 -33.18 -20.58 3.91
CA SER A 429 -34.54 -20.04 3.79
C SER A 429 -35.58 -21.17 3.72
N ALA A 430 -35.31 -22.23 2.97
CA ALA A 430 -36.18 -23.41 2.91
C ALA A 430 -36.28 -24.13 4.26
N GLU A 431 -35.17 -24.25 5.00
CA GLU A 431 -35.15 -24.81 6.35
C GLU A 431 -35.97 -23.95 7.34
N ILE A 432 -35.84 -22.62 7.26
CA ILE A 432 -36.66 -21.69 8.05
C ILE A 432 -38.14 -21.83 7.73
N SER A 433 -38.51 -21.97 6.45
CA SER A 433 -39.91 -22.16 6.04
C SER A 433 -40.50 -23.45 6.63
N SER A 434 -39.78 -24.56 6.50
CA SER A 434 -40.17 -25.86 7.09
C SER A 434 -40.31 -25.79 8.61
N SER A 435 -39.32 -25.19 9.28
CA SER A 435 -39.34 -25.01 10.74
C SER A 435 -40.52 -24.14 11.19
N SER A 436 -40.84 -23.10 10.40
CA SER A 436 -41.97 -22.22 10.69
C SER A 436 -43.31 -22.97 10.57
N GLU A 437 -43.50 -23.79 9.53
CA GLU A 437 -44.71 -24.63 9.43
C GLU A 437 -44.88 -25.57 10.63
N GLN A 438 -43.79 -26.21 11.07
CA GLN A 438 -43.80 -27.06 12.26
C GLN A 438 -44.13 -26.27 13.53
N MET A 439 -43.56 -25.07 13.69
CA MET A 439 -43.86 -24.20 14.83
C MET A 439 -45.32 -23.72 14.82
N ALA A 440 -45.89 -23.42 13.64
CA ALA A 440 -47.30 -23.04 13.52
C ALA A 440 -48.22 -24.18 13.97
N ALA A 441 -47.93 -25.41 13.52
CA ALA A 441 -48.66 -26.59 13.95
C ALA A 441 -48.55 -26.80 15.47
N GLY A 442 -47.36 -26.67 16.03
CA GLY A 442 -47.13 -26.79 17.48
C GLY A 442 -47.85 -25.72 18.30
N ALA A 443 -47.86 -24.46 17.84
CA ALA A 443 -48.60 -23.38 18.50
C ALA A 443 -50.11 -23.64 18.49
N GLN A 444 -50.63 -24.16 17.38
CA GLN A 444 -52.04 -24.54 17.27
C GLN A 444 -52.39 -25.71 18.21
N GLU A 445 -51.54 -26.73 18.29
CA GLU A 445 -51.71 -27.86 19.19
C GLU A 445 -51.70 -27.43 20.66
N GLN A 446 -50.76 -26.56 21.05
CA GLN A 446 -50.74 -25.97 22.39
C GLN A 446 -52.03 -25.20 22.71
N SER A 447 -52.57 -24.45 21.75
CA SER A 447 -53.84 -23.75 21.94
C SER A 447 -55.01 -24.72 22.19
N VAL A 448 -55.03 -25.88 21.51
CA VAL A 448 -56.05 -26.92 21.73
C VAL A 448 -55.90 -27.55 23.11
N GLN A 449 -54.67 -27.90 23.49
CA GLN A 449 -54.37 -28.46 24.82
C GLN A 449 -54.74 -27.48 25.94
N ALA A 450 -54.45 -26.17 25.77
CA ALA A 450 -54.83 -25.15 26.75
C ALA A 450 -56.35 -25.08 26.95
N MET A 451 -57.15 -25.22 25.88
CA MET A 451 -58.62 -25.28 25.98
C MET A 451 -59.12 -26.54 26.70
N GLU A 452 -58.49 -27.69 26.47
CA GLU A 452 -58.82 -28.94 27.15
C GLU A 452 -58.53 -28.87 28.66
N VAL A 453 -57.37 -28.32 29.02
CA VAL A 453 -57.00 -28.09 30.43
C VAL A 453 -57.93 -27.06 31.07
N SER A 454 -58.30 -25.99 30.35
CA SER A 454 -59.29 -25.00 30.83
C SER A 454 -60.64 -25.66 31.15
N THR A 455 -61.11 -26.55 30.28
CA THR A 455 -62.34 -27.32 30.50
C THR A 455 -62.23 -28.20 31.75
N SER A 456 -61.11 -28.90 31.91
CA SER A 456 -60.84 -29.75 33.09
C SER A 456 -60.79 -28.94 34.40
N ILE A 457 -60.29 -27.70 34.36
CA ILE A 457 -60.28 -26.79 35.52
C ILE A 457 -61.70 -26.34 35.89
N ASN A 458 -62.58 -26.12 34.91
CA ASN A 458 -63.98 -25.80 35.17
C ASN A 458 -64.69 -26.96 35.87
N GLU A 459 -64.50 -28.20 35.40
CA GLU A 459 -65.02 -29.40 36.04
C GLU A 459 -64.44 -29.61 37.45
N MET A 460 -63.15 -29.32 37.63
CA MET A 460 -62.51 -29.35 38.95
C MET A 460 -63.12 -28.32 39.90
N THR A 461 -63.42 -27.11 39.40
CA THR A 461 -64.06 -26.05 40.20
C THR A 461 -65.46 -26.47 40.65
N GLU A 462 -66.24 -27.09 39.76
CA GLU A 462 -67.55 -27.64 40.11
C GLU A 462 -67.45 -28.76 41.17
N THR A 463 -66.47 -29.65 41.01
CA THR A 463 -66.19 -30.73 41.98
C THR A 463 -65.80 -30.20 43.36
N ILE A 464 -65.01 -29.12 43.41
CA ILE A 464 -64.63 -28.45 44.66
C ILE A 464 -65.87 -27.88 45.34
N LEU A 465 -66.76 -27.19 44.60
CA LEU A 465 -68.01 -26.65 45.14
C LEU A 465 -68.91 -27.74 45.73
N ASP A 466 -69.07 -28.86 45.02
CA ASP A 466 -69.84 -30.00 45.51
C ASP A 466 -69.19 -30.64 46.75
N THR A 467 -67.86 -30.71 46.78
CA THR A 467 -67.11 -31.20 47.93
C THR A 467 -67.30 -30.30 49.15
N THR A 468 -67.22 -28.98 48.99
CA THR A 468 -67.51 -28.00 50.05
C THR A 468 -68.93 -28.14 50.60
N LYS A 469 -69.91 -28.35 49.72
CA LYS A 469 -71.30 -28.62 50.13
C LYS A 469 -71.43 -29.91 50.94
N ASN A 470 -70.79 -30.98 50.49
CA ASN A 470 -70.78 -32.27 51.19
C ASN A 470 -70.10 -32.17 52.56
N ILE A 471 -69.01 -31.40 52.68
CA ILE A 471 -68.32 -31.12 53.95
C ILE A 471 -69.27 -30.40 54.92
N SER A 472 -69.98 -29.36 54.47
CA SER A 472 -70.95 -28.65 55.31
C SER A 472 -72.06 -29.58 55.80
N MET A 473 -72.60 -30.42 54.91
CA MET A 473 -73.63 -31.41 55.28
C MET A 473 -73.10 -32.45 56.28
N ALA A 474 -71.85 -32.92 56.09
CA ALA A 474 -71.19 -33.85 56.99
C ALA A 474 -70.93 -33.22 58.37
N ALA A 475 -70.56 -31.94 58.42
CA ALA A 475 -70.39 -31.18 59.66
C ALA A 475 -71.70 -31.15 60.46
N ASP A 476 -72.81 -30.80 59.81
CA ASP A 476 -74.13 -30.70 60.43
C ASP A 476 -74.61 -32.06 60.94
N LYS A 477 -74.46 -33.12 60.15
CA LYS A 477 -74.86 -34.49 60.54
C LYS A 477 -74.02 -35.04 61.68
N THR A 478 -72.72 -34.78 61.67
CA THR A 478 -71.81 -35.16 62.75
C THR A 478 -72.18 -34.41 64.04
N LYS A 479 -72.45 -33.11 63.97
CA LYS A 479 -72.91 -32.32 65.12
C LYS A 479 -74.25 -32.81 65.68
N GLU A 480 -75.17 -33.20 64.82
CA GLU A 480 -76.45 -33.83 65.22
C GLU A 480 -76.21 -35.16 65.95
N ALA A 481 -75.35 -36.04 65.41
CA ALA A 481 -74.99 -37.30 66.04
C ALA A 481 -74.38 -37.12 67.43
N GLY A 482 -73.46 -36.16 67.59
CA GLY A 482 -72.83 -35.86 68.89
C GLY A 482 -73.85 -35.38 69.93
N LYS A 483 -74.81 -34.54 69.51
CA LYS A 483 -75.92 -34.12 70.37
C LYS A 483 -76.78 -35.31 70.79
N LEU A 484 -77.15 -36.19 69.85
CA LEU A 484 -77.93 -37.40 70.14
C LEU A 484 -77.21 -38.35 71.10
N SER A 485 -75.90 -38.54 70.94
CA SER A 485 -75.08 -39.33 71.87
C SER A 485 -75.01 -38.70 73.25
N SER A 486 -74.82 -37.38 73.34
CA SER A 486 -74.83 -36.63 74.60
C SER A 486 -76.18 -36.74 75.33
N ASP A 487 -77.29 -36.60 74.61
CA ASP A 487 -78.63 -36.73 75.18
C ASP A 487 -78.94 -38.19 75.56
N GLY A 488 -78.49 -39.17 74.76
CA GLY A 488 -78.53 -40.58 75.09
C GLY A 488 -77.78 -40.90 76.39
N LEU A 489 -76.60 -40.30 76.60
CA LEU A 489 -75.81 -40.48 77.81
C LEU A 489 -76.56 -39.98 79.05
N LYS A 490 -77.29 -38.87 78.94
CA LYS A 490 -78.17 -38.37 80.03
C LYS A 490 -79.30 -39.34 80.35
N ILE A 491 -79.87 -40.01 79.34
CA ILE A 491 -80.91 -41.03 79.53
C ILE A 491 -80.33 -42.25 80.25
N VAL A 492 -79.16 -42.74 79.82
CA VAL A 492 -78.46 -43.86 80.45
C VAL A 492 -78.12 -43.55 81.91
N ASN A 493 -77.60 -42.36 82.22
CA ASN A 493 -77.31 -41.94 83.59
C ASN A 493 -78.57 -41.96 84.47
N ARG A 494 -79.72 -41.49 83.95
CA ARG A 494 -81.00 -41.59 84.67
C ARG A 494 -81.45 -43.04 84.87
N ALA A 495 -81.17 -43.93 83.91
CA ALA A 495 -81.45 -45.36 84.03
C ALA A 495 -80.57 -46.02 85.11
N ILE A 496 -79.28 -45.67 85.18
CA ILE A 496 -78.34 -46.11 86.24
C ILE A 496 -78.88 -45.69 87.63
N GLU A 497 -79.26 -44.42 87.79
CA GLU A 497 -79.89 -43.94 89.03
C GLU A 497 -81.17 -44.71 89.36
N GLY A 498 -82.00 -45.01 88.36
CA GLY A 498 -83.20 -45.82 88.50
C GLY A 498 -82.90 -47.24 89.00
N MET A 499 -81.92 -47.91 88.40
CA MET A 499 -81.49 -49.25 88.81
C MET A 499 -80.90 -49.26 90.21
N ASN A 500 -80.14 -48.24 90.60
CA ASN A 500 -79.65 -48.09 91.97
C ASN A 500 -80.81 -47.95 92.97
N ARG A 501 -81.85 -47.15 92.65
CA ARG A 501 -83.07 -47.05 93.48
C ARG A 501 -83.81 -48.39 93.57
N ILE A 502 -83.90 -49.14 92.47
CA ILE A 502 -84.51 -50.48 92.48
C ILE A 502 -83.69 -51.42 93.37
N SER A 503 -82.37 -51.42 93.23
CA SER A 503 -81.45 -52.20 94.08
C SER A 503 -81.67 -51.91 95.58
N ASP A 504 -81.81 -50.63 95.95
CA ASP A 504 -82.11 -50.24 97.34
C ASP A 504 -83.47 -50.76 97.83
N VAL A 505 -84.51 -50.69 96.99
CA VAL A 505 -85.86 -51.18 97.34
C VAL A 505 -85.87 -52.70 97.48
N VAL A 506 -85.22 -53.42 96.56
CA VAL A 506 -85.11 -54.88 96.61
C VAL A 506 -84.33 -55.31 97.84
N ASN A 507 -83.21 -54.66 98.16
CA ASN A 507 -82.43 -54.94 99.39
C ASN A 507 -83.23 -54.67 100.67
N LYS A 508 -84.10 -53.64 100.69
CA LYS A 508 -85.03 -53.43 101.81
C LYS A 508 -86.07 -54.55 101.90
N ALA A 509 -86.62 -54.98 100.76
CA ALA A 509 -87.58 -56.08 100.71
C ALA A 509 -86.99 -57.40 101.24
N VAL A 510 -85.73 -57.72 100.91
CA VAL A 510 -85.01 -58.87 101.51
C VAL A 510 -85.07 -58.82 103.04
N LYS A 511 -84.67 -57.68 103.64
CA LYS A 511 -84.65 -57.53 105.11
C LYS A 511 -86.02 -57.73 105.74
N THR A 512 -87.06 -57.15 105.17
CA THR A 512 -88.44 -57.29 105.70
C THR A 512 -88.93 -58.73 105.62
N VAL A 513 -88.64 -59.43 104.53
CA VAL A 513 -89.04 -60.84 104.35
C VAL A 513 -88.22 -61.76 105.28
N GLU A 514 -86.93 -61.49 105.50
CA GLU A 514 -86.11 -62.20 106.49
C GLU A 514 -86.64 -62.00 107.92
N GLU A 515 -87.08 -60.78 108.28
CA GLU A 515 -87.72 -60.48 109.56
C GLU A 515 -89.06 -61.23 109.74
N LEU A 516 -89.84 -61.36 108.66
CA LEU A 516 -91.07 -62.18 108.64
C LEU A 516 -90.73 -63.66 108.84
N GLY A 517 -89.67 -64.16 108.21
CA GLY A 517 -89.18 -65.53 108.40
C GLY A 517 -88.83 -65.82 109.85
N LYS A 518 -88.03 -64.94 110.48
CA LYS A 518 -87.68 -65.03 111.91
C LYS A 518 -88.91 -64.94 112.82
N SER A 519 -89.89 -64.11 112.48
CA SER A 519 -91.12 -63.99 113.25
C SER A 519 -91.97 -65.26 113.14
N SER A 520 -92.02 -65.87 111.95
CA SER A 520 -92.72 -67.13 111.70
C SER A 520 -92.05 -68.31 112.41
N GLU A 521 -90.72 -68.32 112.51
CA GLU A 521 -89.96 -69.29 113.32
C GLU A 521 -90.34 -69.19 114.82
N LYS A 522 -90.34 -67.98 115.38
CA LYS A 522 -90.77 -67.74 116.78
C LYS A 522 -92.22 -68.16 117.02
N ILE A 523 -93.13 -67.90 116.08
CA ILE A 523 -94.52 -68.36 116.19
C ILE A 523 -94.57 -69.88 116.19
N GLY A 524 -93.80 -70.54 115.32
CA GLY A 524 -93.67 -72.00 115.30
C GLY A 524 -93.21 -72.58 116.65
N GLU A 525 -92.23 -71.96 117.30
CA GLU A 525 -91.78 -72.34 118.65
C GLU A 525 -92.90 -72.18 119.69
N ILE A 526 -93.63 -71.07 119.67
CA ILE A 526 -94.76 -70.84 120.58
C ILE A 526 -95.85 -71.89 120.38
N VAL A 527 -96.22 -72.17 119.12
CA VAL A 527 -97.26 -73.16 118.80
C VAL A 527 -96.85 -74.55 119.28
N LYS A 528 -95.57 -74.91 119.17
CA LYS A 528 -95.03 -76.15 119.74
C LYS A 528 -95.21 -76.21 121.26
N VAL A 529 -94.87 -75.13 121.98
CA VAL A 529 -95.09 -75.05 123.44
C VAL A 529 -96.58 -75.15 123.79
N ILE A 530 -97.47 -74.52 123.02
CA ILE A 530 -98.92 -74.63 123.26
C ILE A 530 -99.40 -76.07 123.04
N ASN A 531 -98.91 -76.76 122.02
CA ASN A 531 -99.22 -78.17 121.78
C ASN A 531 -98.73 -79.04 122.95
N GLU A 532 -97.50 -78.83 123.42
CA GLU A 532 -96.96 -79.50 124.62
C GLU A 532 -97.83 -79.23 125.87
N ILE A 533 -98.31 -77.99 126.08
CA ILE A 533 -99.23 -77.64 127.17
C ILE A 533 -100.59 -78.32 126.99
N ALA A 534 -101.12 -78.38 125.77
CA ALA A 534 -102.38 -79.04 125.48
C ALA A 534 -102.28 -80.54 125.77
N ASP A 535 -101.19 -81.20 125.35
CA ASP A 535 -100.92 -82.61 125.66
C ASP A 535 -100.77 -82.87 127.16
N GLN A 536 -100.05 -81.99 127.88
CA GLN A 536 -99.96 -82.05 129.35
C GLN A 536 -101.33 -81.86 130.00
N THR A 537 -102.14 -80.93 129.50
CA THR A 537 -103.50 -80.67 130.00
C THR A 537 -104.41 -81.85 129.73
N ASN A 538 -104.28 -82.51 128.58
CA ASN A 538 -105.01 -83.72 128.22
C ASN A 538 -104.67 -84.87 129.19
N LEU A 539 -103.39 -85.06 129.51
CA LEU A 539 -102.93 -86.05 130.49
C LEU A 539 -103.38 -85.72 131.93
N LEU A 540 -103.34 -84.46 132.34
CA LEU A 540 -103.84 -84.00 133.64
C LEU A 540 -105.35 -84.21 133.77
N ALA A 541 -106.10 -83.88 132.72
CA ALA A 541 -107.54 -84.08 132.64
C ALA A 541 -107.90 -85.57 132.67
N LEU A 542 -107.14 -86.42 131.99
CA LEU A 542 -107.30 -87.87 132.05
C LEU A 542 -107.05 -88.40 133.46
N ASN A 543 -105.98 -87.97 134.12
CA ASN A 543 -105.68 -88.35 135.50
C ASN A 543 -106.78 -87.88 136.47
N ALA A 544 -107.31 -86.66 136.29
CA ALA A 544 -108.41 -86.13 137.08
C ALA A 544 -109.72 -86.89 136.83
N ALA A 545 -110.01 -87.30 135.59
CA ALA A 545 -111.19 -88.11 135.24
C ALA A 545 -111.11 -89.51 135.87
N ILE A 546 -109.91 -90.12 135.88
CA ILE A 546 -109.65 -91.40 136.55
C ILE A 546 -109.89 -91.27 138.06
N GLU A 547 -109.34 -90.24 138.70
CA GLU A 547 -109.47 -90.06 140.16
C GLU A 547 -110.91 -89.67 140.57
N ALA A 548 -111.62 -88.92 139.72
CA ALA A 548 -113.04 -88.62 139.89
C ALA A 548 -113.93 -89.87 139.75
N ALA A 549 -113.61 -90.79 138.82
CA ALA A 549 -114.27 -92.09 138.74
C ALA A 549 -113.98 -92.96 139.99
N ARG A 550 -112.78 -92.84 140.54
CA ARG A 550 -112.33 -93.54 141.76
C ARG A 550 -113.07 -93.10 143.02
N ALA A 551 -113.45 -91.82 143.11
CA ALA A 551 -114.22 -91.24 144.20
C ALA A 551 -115.74 -91.58 144.18
N GLY A 552 -116.21 -92.36 143.19
CA GLY A 552 -117.59 -92.83 143.11
C GLY A 552 -118.62 -91.70 142.97
N GLU A 553 -119.77 -91.79 143.66
CA GLU A 553 -120.88 -90.82 143.56
C GLU A 553 -120.46 -89.38 143.97
N HIS A 554 -119.46 -89.22 144.84
CA HIS A 554 -118.95 -87.89 145.24
C HIS A 554 -118.06 -87.23 144.17
N GLY A 555 -117.45 -88.00 143.27
CA GLY A 555 -116.58 -87.50 142.20
C GLY A 555 -117.30 -87.18 140.88
N ARG A 556 -118.60 -87.46 140.80
CA ARG A 556 -119.38 -87.42 139.55
C ARG A 556 -119.40 -86.05 138.87
N GLY A 557 -119.47 -84.96 139.64
CA GLY A 557 -119.35 -83.59 139.12
C GLY A 557 -117.94 -83.25 138.62
N PHE A 558 -116.90 -83.75 139.30
CA PHE A 558 -115.51 -83.58 138.90
C PHE A 558 -115.17 -84.37 137.63
N ALA A 559 -115.73 -85.56 137.45
CA ALA A 559 -115.51 -86.38 136.26
C ALA A 559 -116.02 -85.68 134.99
N VAL A 560 -117.17 -85.01 135.06
CA VAL A 560 -117.72 -84.23 133.93
C VAL A 560 -116.82 -83.06 133.58
N VAL A 561 -116.30 -82.32 134.57
CA VAL A 561 -115.37 -81.22 134.34
C VAL A 561 -114.05 -81.73 133.74
N ALA A 562 -113.52 -82.84 134.25
CA ALA A 562 -112.29 -83.43 133.75
C ALA A 562 -112.42 -83.91 132.29
N ASP A 563 -113.53 -84.55 131.91
CA ASP A 563 -113.77 -84.94 130.52
C ASP A 563 -113.97 -83.73 129.59
N GLU A 564 -114.55 -82.64 130.07
CA GLU A 564 -114.69 -81.39 129.29
C GLU A 564 -113.33 -80.70 129.07
N VAL A 565 -112.47 -80.69 130.10
CA VAL A 565 -111.08 -80.21 129.97
C VAL A 565 -110.27 -81.10 129.02
N ARG A 566 -110.49 -82.43 129.04
CA ARG A 566 -109.85 -83.39 128.13
C ARG A 566 -110.23 -83.12 126.67
N LYS A 567 -111.52 -82.96 126.38
CA LYS A 567 -112.01 -82.60 125.04
C LYS A 567 -111.50 -81.22 124.60
N LEU A 568 -111.40 -80.26 125.51
CA LEU A 568 -110.84 -78.94 125.20
C LEU A 568 -109.34 -79.04 124.85
N ALA A 569 -108.60 -79.86 125.59
CA ALA A 569 -107.18 -80.13 125.31
C ALA A 569 -107.00 -80.84 123.95
N GLU A 570 -107.78 -81.90 123.66
CA GLU A 570 -107.78 -82.57 122.35
C GLU A 570 -108.11 -81.61 121.19
N ARG A 571 -109.10 -80.72 121.37
CA ARG A 571 -109.42 -79.66 120.39
C ARG A 571 -108.30 -78.64 120.24
N THR A 572 -107.61 -78.30 121.33
CA THR A 572 -106.47 -77.38 121.32
C THR A 572 -105.28 -78.01 120.58
N THR A 573 -104.97 -79.29 120.84
CA THR A 573 -103.95 -80.03 120.09
C THR A 573 -104.28 -80.06 118.60
N GLY A 574 -105.51 -80.40 118.21
CA GLY A 574 -105.95 -80.37 116.80
C GLY A 574 -105.75 -79.00 116.14
N ALA A 575 -106.20 -77.92 116.78
CA ALA A 575 -106.04 -76.56 116.27
C ALA A 575 -104.56 -76.12 116.20
N THR A 576 -103.73 -76.48 117.18
CA THR A 576 -102.29 -76.16 117.16
C THR A 576 -101.52 -76.93 116.07
N THR A 577 -101.96 -78.15 115.74
CA THR A 577 -101.41 -78.91 114.61
C THR A 577 -101.73 -78.23 113.28
N GLU A 578 -102.98 -77.80 113.07
CA GLU A 578 -103.36 -77.03 111.89
C GLU A 578 -102.58 -75.70 111.79
N ILE A 579 -102.40 -74.99 112.91
CA ILE A 579 -101.57 -73.78 112.95
C ILE A 579 -100.10 -74.09 112.64
N SER A 580 -99.56 -75.21 113.15
CA SER A 580 -98.19 -75.63 112.87
C SER A 580 -97.97 -75.90 111.38
N GLU A 581 -98.93 -76.55 110.71
CA GLU A 581 -98.90 -76.76 109.27
C GLU A 581 -98.95 -75.43 108.52
N MET A 582 -99.85 -74.51 108.88
CA MET A 582 -99.91 -73.17 108.28
C MET A 582 -98.60 -72.39 108.46
N ILE A 583 -97.99 -72.42 109.65
CA ILE A 583 -96.71 -71.75 109.90
C ILE A 583 -95.59 -72.37 109.08
N LYS A 584 -95.58 -73.70 108.93
CA LYS A 584 -94.62 -74.38 108.07
C LYS A 584 -94.76 -73.93 106.61
N THR A 585 -95.99 -73.83 106.09
CA THR A 585 -96.24 -73.27 104.75
C THR A 585 -95.76 -71.83 104.64
N ILE A 586 -96.04 -70.96 105.63
CA ILE A 586 -95.55 -69.57 105.64
C ILE A 586 -94.01 -69.52 105.63
N GLN A 587 -93.33 -70.38 106.38
CA GLN A 587 -91.87 -70.48 106.39
C GLN A 587 -91.32 -70.90 105.02
N GLU A 588 -91.91 -71.93 104.40
CA GLU A 588 -91.57 -72.39 103.05
C GLU A 588 -91.78 -71.27 102.00
N ASP A 589 -92.94 -70.60 102.04
CA ASP A 589 -93.26 -69.47 101.14
C ASP A 589 -92.31 -68.28 101.35
N THR A 590 -91.95 -67.99 102.60
CA THR A 590 -91.00 -66.92 102.93
C THR A 590 -89.61 -67.24 102.40
N ASN A 591 -89.14 -68.49 102.54
CA ASN A 591 -87.86 -68.93 101.98
C ASN A 591 -87.84 -68.85 100.44
N ASN A 592 -88.94 -69.26 99.79
CA ASN A 592 -89.11 -69.13 98.35
C ASN A 592 -89.11 -67.66 97.90
N ALA A 593 -89.74 -66.77 98.68
CA ALA A 593 -89.73 -65.34 98.43
C ALA A 593 -88.31 -64.76 98.56
N VAL A 594 -87.54 -65.11 99.59
CA VAL A 594 -86.14 -64.68 99.75
C VAL A 594 -85.28 -65.12 98.55
N SER A 595 -85.39 -66.38 98.13
CA SER A 595 -84.67 -66.91 96.96
C SER A 595 -85.01 -66.16 95.66
N SER A 596 -86.30 -65.86 95.45
CA SER A 596 -86.77 -65.09 94.28
C SER A 596 -86.27 -63.65 94.31
N ILE A 597 -86.27 -63.01 95.48
CA ILE A 597 -85.75 -61.65 95.65
C ILE A 597 -84.23 -61.62 95.43
N HIS A 598 -83.48 -62.62 95.90
CA HIS A 598 -82.05 -62.73 95.65
C HIS A 598 -81.72 -62.88 94.16
N SER A 599 -82.49 -63.71 93.45
CA SER A 599 -82.40 -63.81 91.99
C SER A 599 -82.70 -62.45 91.33
N GLY A 600 -83.69 -61.72 91.84
CA GLY A 600 -83.99 -60.35 91.42
C GLY A 600 -82.85 -59.36 91.65
N THR A 601 -82.12 -59.46 92.77
CA THR A 601 -80.94 -58.61 93.03
C THR A 601 -79.82 -58.86 92.03
N GLU A 602 -79.58 -60.12 91.64
CA GLU A 602 -78.57 -60.45 90.63
C GLU A 602 -78.97 -59.94 89.24
N GLU A 603 -80.24 -60.03 88.86
CA GLU A 603 -80.72 -59.47 87.58
C GLU A 603 -80.62 -57.93 87.55
N VAL A 604 -80.89 -57.24 88.66
CA VAL A 604 -80.67 -55.78 88.76
C VAL A 604 -79.19 -55.43 88.60
N LYS A 605 -78.29 -56.22 89.20
CA LYS A 605 -76.84 -56.03 89.07
C LYS A 605 -76.36 -56.20 87.62
N LYS A 606 -76.83 -57.25 86.92
CA LYS A 606 -76.57 -57.43 85.48
C LYS A 606 -77.13 -56.27 84.66
N GLY A 607 -78.34 -55.80 84.98
CA GLY A 607 -78.95 -54.63 84.34
C GLY A 607 -78.11 -53.36 84.50
N LEU A 608 -77.54 -53.14 85.69
CA LEU A 608 -76.63 -52.03 85.96
C LEU A 608 -75.34 -52.13 85.14
N GLU A 609 -74.75 -53.32 85.04
CA GLU A 609 -73.54 -53.57 84.25
C GLU A 609 -73.77 -53.30 82.75
N LEU A 610 -74.85 -53.84 82.17
CA LEU A 610 -75.21 -53.59 80.77
C LEU A 610 -75.51 -52.11 80.51
N THR A 611 -76.16 -51.43 81.45
CA THR A 611 -76.46 -49.99 81.32
C THR A 611 -75.19 -49.15 81.37
N ASN A 612 -74.22 -49.50 82.22
CA ASN A 612 -72.90 -48.85 82.24
C ASN A 612 -72.15 -49.06 80.92
N GLN A 613 -72.13 -50.28 80.38
CA GLN A 613 -71.50 -50.57 79.09
C GLN A 613 -72.14 -49.76 77.93
N ALA A 614 -73.46 -49.60 77.95
CA ALA A 614 -74.15 -48.73 77.00
C ALA A 614 -73.73 -47.25 77.16
N GLY A 615 -73.54 -46.78 78.39
CA GLY A 615 -73.02 -45.45 78.69
C GLY A 615 -71.61 -45.22 78.15
N GLU A 616 -70.70 -46.16 78.39
CA GLU A 616 -69.33 -46.11 77.88
C GLU A 616 -69.31 -46.08 76.34
N SER A 617 -70.15 -46.88 75.69
CA SER A 617 -70.30 -46.89 74.23
C SER A 617 -70.74 -45.52 73.69
N LEU A 618 -71.68 -44.84 74.36
CA LEU A 618 -72.11 -43.50 73.97
C LEU A 618 -71.03 -42.44 74.17
N VAL A 619 -70.20 -42.55 75.21
CA VAL A 619 -69.03 -41.69 75.41
C VAL A 619 -68.04 -41.87 74.25
N ASN A 620 -67.76 -43.12 73.87
CA ASN A 620 -66.87 -43.42 72.74
C ASN A 620 -67.41 -42.87 71.41
N ILE A 621 -68.71 -42.98 71.16
CA ILE A 621 -69.35 -42.39 69.97
C ILE A 621 -69.23 -40.86 70.00
N ASN A 622 -69.46 -40.21 71.15
CA ASN A 622 -69.32 -38.77 71.28
C ASN A 622 -67.88 -38.30 70.99
N ASN A 623 -66.88 -39.01 71.51
CA ASN A 623 -65.46 -38.72 71.23
C ASN A 623 -65.11 -38.94 69.74
N ALA A 624 -65.58 -40.03 69.14
CA ALA A 624 -65.40 -40.28 67.71
C ALA A 624 -66.03 -39.17 66.85
N THR A 625 -67.20 -38.67 67.27
CA THR A 625 -67.89 -37.57 66.59
C THR A 625 -67.06 -36.27 66.63
N ILE A 626 -66.42 -35.95 67.76
CA ILE A 626 -65.52 -34.80 67.88
C ILE A 626 -64.35 -34.93 66.90
N ASN A 627 -63.73 -36.10 66.83
CA ASN A 627 -62.63 -36.35 65.87
C ASN A 627 -63.08 -36.19 64.41
N VAL A 628 -64.30 -36.59 64.07
CA VAL A 628 -64.86 -36.39 62.72
C VAL A 628 -65.07 -34.90 62.42
N ILE A 629 -65.47 -34.07 63.39
CA ILE A 629 -65.58 -32.61 63.19
C ILE A 629 -64.22 -31.99 62.87
N ASP A 630 -63.16 -32.42 63.55
CA ASP A 630 -61.80 -31.95 63.27
C ASP A 630 -61.34 -32.34 61.86
N LEU A 631 -61.61 -33.58 61.45
CA LEU A 631 -61.33 -34.05 60.08
C LEU A 631 -62.10 -33.23 59.04
N VAL A 632 -63.41 -33.02 59.23
CA VAL A 632 -64.25 -32.20 58.35
C VAL A 632 -63.68 -30.78 58.21
N THR A 633 -63.16 -30.20 59.28
CA THR A 633 -62.51 -28.88 59.26
C THR A 633 -61.24 -28.90 58.41
N GLN A 634 -60.40 -29.94 58.52
CA GLN A 634 -59.21 -30.10 57.69
C GLN A 634 -59.54 -30.27 56.20
N VAL A 635 -60.56 -31.07 55.86
CA VAL A 635 -61.01 -31.21 54.46
C VAL A 635 -61.56 -29.89 53.93
N ALA A 636 -62.23 -29.08 54.77
CA ALA A 636 -62.69 -27.74 54.37
C ALA A 636 -61.51 -26.84 53.98
N THR A 637 -60.46 -26.77 54.82
CA THR A 637 -59.25 -26.01 54.52
C THR A 637 -58.55 -26.51 53.24
N ALA A 638 -58.43 -27.82 53.07
CA ALA A 638 -57.86 -28.40 51.85
C ALA A 638 -58.68 -28.04 50.59
N SER A 639 -60.01 -27.97 50.70
CA SER A 639 -60.89 -27.59 49.60
C SER A 639 -60.74 -26.09 49.24
N GLU A 640 -60.54 -25.22 50.24
CA GLU A 640 -60.23 -23.80 50.01
C GLU A 640 -58.88 -23.62 49.30
N GLU A 641 -57.85 -24.37 49.70
CA GLU A 641 -56.54 -24.38 49.02
C GLU A 641 -56.64 -24.90 47.58
N GLN A 642 -57.41 -25.96 47.35
CA GLN A 642 -57.70 -26.46 46.00
C GLN A 642 -58.37 -25.39 45.14
N SER A 643 -59.36 -24.67 45.67
CA SER A 643 -60.04 -23.58 44.95
C SER A 643 -59.06 -22.47 44.53
N SER A 644 -58.22 -22.01 45.46
CA SER A 644 -57.20 -21.00 45.16
C SER A 644 -56.19 -21.49 44.12
N THR A 645 -55.83 -22.77 44.17
CA THR A 645 -54.89 -23.38 43.22
C THR A 645 -55.52 -23.49 41.84
N SER A 646 -56.79 -23.93 41.73
CA SER A 646 -57.52 -23.98 40.46
C SER A 646 -57.61 -22.60 39.79
N GLU A 647 -57.81 -21.51 40.56
CA GLU A 647 -57.80 -20.15 40.02
C GLU A 647 -56.42 -19.74 39.47
N LEU A 648 -55.33 -20.12 40.15
CA LEU A 648 -53.96 -19.91 39.66
C LEU A 648 -53.66 -20.69 38.38
N ILE A 649 -54.10 -21.95 38.31
CA ILE A 649 -53.93 -22.77 37.11
C ILE A 649 -54.74 -22.17 35.96
N SER A 650 -55.98 -21.72 36.21
CA SER A 650 -56.84 -21.08 35.21
C SER A 650 -56.16 -19.87 34.56
N ARG A 651 -55.63 -18.95 35.39
CA ARG A 651 -54.84 -17.80 34.91
C ARG A 651 -53.58 -18.20 34.16
N SER A 652 -52.91 -19.26 34.58
CA SER A 652 -51.71 -19.77 33.90
C SER A 652 -52.05 -20.32 32.50
N ILE A 653 -53.19 -21.01 32.37
CA ILE A 653 -53.67 -21.53 31.09
C ILE A 653 -54.11 -20.41 30.14
N GLU A 654 -54.72 -19.35 30.66
CA GLU A 654 -55.01 -18.15 29.86
C GLU A 654 -53.73 -17.51 29.32
N GLY A 655 -52.68 -17.43 30.15
CA GLY A 655 -51.36 -16.99 29.73
C GLY A 655 -50.72 -17.88 28.65
N ILE A 656 -50.81 -19.21 28.79
CA ILE A 656 -50.33 -20.15 27.77
C ILE A 656 -51.09 -19.95 26.45
N SER A 657 -52.42 -19.85 26.50
CA SER A 657 -53.23 -19.63 25.30
C SER A 657 -52.85 -18.33 24.58
N GLN A 658 -52.59 -17.25 25.32
CA GLN A 658 -52.11 -16.00 24.74
C GLN A 658 -50.73 -16.16 24.08
N VAL A 659 -49.77 -16.79 24.76
CA VAL A 659 -48.43 -17.03 24.19
C VAL A 659 -48.50 -17.91 22.95
N SER A 660 -49.36 -18.92 22.92
CA SER A 660 -49.57 -19.75 21.73
C SER A 660 -50.12 -18.92 20.56
N HIS A 661 -51.03 -17.98 20.82
CA HIS A 661 -51.55 -17.08 19.79
C HIS A 661 -50.48 -16.11 19.26
N GLU A 662 -49.69 -15.51 20.16
CA GLU A 662 -48.56 -14.65 19.80
C GLU A 662 -47.48 -15.42 19.03
N SER A 663 -47.23 -16.68 19.41
CA SER A 663 -46.29 -17.57 18.70
C SER A 663 -46.76 -17.88 17.29
N ALA A 664 -48.04 -18.21 17.11
CA ALA A 664 -48.61 -18.44 15.78
C ALA A 664 -48.48 -17.20 14.87
N ALA A 665 -48.76 -16.01 15.40
CA ALA A 665 -48.59 -14.76 14.66
C ALA A 665 -47.12 -14.47 14.32
N GLY A 666 -46.20 -14.71 15.27
CA GLY A 666 -44.77 -14.55 15.05
C GLY A 666 -44.23 -15.51 13.98
N VAL A 667 -44.69 -16.75 13.98
CA VAL A 667 -44.36 -17.76 12.98
C VAL A 667 -44.84 -17.36 11.60
N GLU A 668 -46.06 -16.82 11.47
CA GLU A 668 -46.58 -16.33 10.19
C GLU A 668 -45.68 -15.22 9.60
N GLN A 669 -45.13 -14.35 10.46
CA GLN A 669 -44.18 -13.33 10.03
C GLN A 669 -42.83 -13.92 9.58
N ILE A 670 -42.34 -14.96 10.27
CA ILE A 670 -41.11 -15.66 9.88
C ILE A 670 -41.29 -16.34 8.53
N SER A 671 -42.41 -17.04 8.31
CA SER A 671 -42.74 -17.65 7.02
C SER A 671 -42.73 -16.64 5.88
N ARG A 672 -43.33 -15.46 6.08
CA ARG A 672 -43.29 -14.37 5.06
C ARG A 672 -41.86 -13.89 4.79
N THR A 673 -41.04 -13.78 5.83
CA THR A 673 -39.65 -13.32 5.70
C THR A 673 -38.79 -14.36 4.97
N ALA A 674 -39.03 -15.66 5.22
CA ALA A 674 -38.40 -16.75 4.48
C ALA A 674 -38.80 -16.73 3.00
N ASP A 675 -40.08 -16.51 2.69
CA ASP A 675 -40.54 -16.36 1.30
C ASP A 675 -39.86 -15.16 0.59
N ASP A 676 -39.75 -14.02 1.28
CA ASP A 676 -39.04 -12.84 0.76
C ASP A 676 -37.54 -13.11 0.54
N LEU A 677 -36.88 -13.86 1.42
CA LEU A 677 -35.49 -14.29 1.28
C LEU A 677 -35.32 -15.21 0.07
N THR A 678 -36.21 -16.19 -0.10
CA THR A 678 -36.20 -17.09 -1.25
C THR A 678 -36.29 -16.29 -2.55
N ARG A 679 -37.24 -15.37 -2.65
CA ARG A 679 -37.37 -14.48 -3.82
C ARG A 679 -36.12 -13.60 -4.04
N LEU A 680 -35.49 -13.12 -2.98
CA LEU A 680 -34.24 -12.35 -3.10
C LEU A 680 -33.10 -13.23 -3.63
N THR A 681 -32.97 -14.46 -3.14
CA THR A 681 -31.95 -15.41 -3.61
C THR A 681 -32.16 -15.78 -5.07
N GLU A 682 -33.40 -16.03 -5.52
CA GLU A 682 -33.71 -16.27 -6.93
C GLU A 682 -33.33 -15.08 -7.83
N ASN A 683 -33.62 -13.86 -7.37
CA ASN A 683 -33.24 -12.64 -8.10
C ASN A 683 -31.72 -12.48 -8.20
N LEU A 684 -30.99 -12.72 -7.10
CA LEU A 684 -29.53 -12.69 -7.09
C LEU A 684 -28.97 -13.79 -8.01
N GLN A 685 -29.52 -14.99 -7.98
CA GLN A 685 -29.13 -16.09 -8.87
C GLN A 685 -29.30 -15.70 -10.35
N ASN A 686 -30.44 -15.08 -10.70
CA ASN A 686 -30.67 -14.59 -12.05
C ASN A 686 -29.68 -13.49 -12.48
N MET A 687 -29.31 -12.59 -11.57
CA MET A 687 -28.26 -11.60 -11.85
C MET A 687 -26.90 -12.28 -12.06
N MET A 688 -26.58 -13.29 -11.25
CA MET A 688 -25.33 -14.06 -11.37
C MET A 688 -25.24 -14.86 -12.67
N ASN A 689 -26.36 -15.38 -13.17
CA ASN A 689 -26.45 -16.07 -14.46
C ASN A 689 -26.13 -15.18 -15.67
N THR A 690 -26.07 -13.85 -15.49
CA THR A 690 -25.59 -12.91 -16.53
C THR A 690 -24.08 -13.06 -16.75
N PHE A 691 -23.33 -13.51 -15.75
CA PHE A 691 -21.89 -13.71 -15.86
C PHE A 691 -21.58 -15.10 -16.43
N LYS A 692 -20.87 -15.13 -17.56
CA LYS A 692 -20.41 -16.37 -18.19
C LYS A 692 -19.06 -16.75 -17.62
N ILE A 693 -19.02 -17.81 -16.82
CA ILE A 693 -17.84 -18.23 -16.06
C ILE A 693 -17.07 -19.36 -16.76
N TYR A 694 -17.76 -20.13 -17.59
CA TYR A 694 -17.21 -21.20 -18.41
C TYR A 694 -17.49 -20.87 -19.88
N ALA A 695 -16.52 -21.13 -20.76
CA ALA A 695 -16.79 -21.08 -22.20
C ALA A 695 -17.92 -22.08 -22.46
N ASP A 696 -18.86 -21.74 -23.34
CA ASP A 696 -19.87 -22.71 -23.78
C ASP A 696 -19.09 -23.91 -24.31
N MET A 697 -19.01 -24.97 -23.50
CA MET A 697 -18.67 -26.27 -24.02
C MET A 697 -19.85 -26.66 -24.87
N ASP A 698 -19.60 -26.92 -26.14
CA ASP A 698 -20.60 -27.42 -27.08
C ASP A 698 -21.44 -28.50 -26.37
N ASP A 699 -22.76 -28.30 -26.37
CA ASP A 699 -23.78 -29.09 -25.66
C ASP A 699 -23.92 -30.51 -26.29
N SER A 700 -22.81 -31.17 -26.58
CA SER A 700 -22.76 -32.53 -27.10
C SER A 700 -22.55 -33.51 -25.95
N ASN A 701 -23.66 -33.94 -25.36
CA ASN A 701 -23.89 -35.23 -24.69
C ASN A 701 -22.75 -35.79 -23.82
N PHE A 702 -22.75 -35.44 -22.53
CA PHE A 702 -22.10 -36.28 -21.52
C PHE A 702 -23.15 -37.11 -20.78
N VAL A 703 -22.96 -38.44 -20.79
CA VAL A 703 -23.77 -39.38 -20.03
C VAL A 703 -23.02 -39.71 -18.74
N VAL A 704 -23.62 -39.40 -17.60
CA VAL A 704 -23.08 -39.75 -16.28
C VAL A 704 -23.70 -41.09 -15.85
N CYS A 705 -22.84 -42.06 -15.57
CA CYS A 705 -23.23 -43.39 -15.13
C CYS A 705 -22.77 -43.61 -13.68
N VAL A 706 -23.70 -43.91 -12.77
CA VAL A 706 -23.41 -44.09 -11.34
C VAL A 706 -23.77 -45.50 -10.89
N GLY A 707 -22.82 -46.19 -10.26
CA GLY A 707 -23.02 -47.49 -9.60
C GLY A 707 -21.74 -48.05 -8.98
N ARG A 708 -21.88 -49.00 -8.05
CA ARG A 708 -20.76 -49.65 -7.32
C ARG A 708 -20.08 -50.80 -8.09
N SER A 709 -20.31 -50.90 -9.40
CA SER A 709 -19.85 -52.02 -10.22
C SER A 709 -18.71 -51.59 -11.14
N THR A 710 -17.68 -52.43 -11.28
CA THR A 710 -16.63 -52.29 -12.31
C THR A 710 -17.09 -52.79 -13.70
N ASP A 711 -18.25 -53.44 -13.77
CA ASP A 711 -18.89 -53.87 -15.02
C ASP A 711 -19.90 -52.81 -15.50
N VAL A 712 -19.61 -52.20 -16.65
CA VAL A 712 -20.32 -51.06 -17.25
C VAL A 712 -21.78 -51.40 -17.60
N ARG A 713 -22.10 -52.69 -17.74
CA ARG A 713 -23.44 -53.18 -18.10
C ARG A 713 -24.50 -53.02 -16.99
N ASN A 714 -24.09 -52.73 -15.76
CA ASN A 714 -24.97 -52.60 -14.60
C ASN A 714 -24.98 -51.17 -14.00
N LEU A 715 -24.56 -50.17 -14.76
CA LEU A 715 -24.65 -48.76 -14.35
C LEU A 715 -25.99 -48.17 -14.79
N ASN A 716 -26.69 -47.51 -13.87
CA ASN A 716 -27.83 -46.68 -14.24
C ASN A 716 -27.30 -45.34 -14.76
N CYS A 717 -27.52 -45.06 -16.03
CA CYS A 717 -27.06 -43.86 -16.70
C CYS A 717 -28.25 -42.91 -16.92
N TYR A 718 -28.09 -41.66 -16.51
CA TYR A 718 -29.12 -40.63 -16.64
C TYR A 718 -28.56 -39.45 -17.44
N SER A 719 -29.36 -38.89 -18.35
CA SER A 719 -29.08 -37.59 -18.97
C SER A 719 -29.44 -36.49 -17.97
N ASN A 720 -28.46 -35.76 -17.45
CA ASN A 720 -28.71 -34.66 -16.51
C ASN A 720 -28.04 -33.38 -17.02
N PRO A 721 -28.76 -32.24 -17.13
CA PRO A 721 -28.20 -30.97 -17.61
C PRO A 721 -27.48 -30.12 -16.54
N TYR A 722 -27.17 -30.67 -15.35
CA TYR A 722 -26.48 -29.93 -14.29
C TYR A 722 -25.19 -30.66 -13.83
N HIS A 723 -24.06 -29.97 -13.96
CA HIS A 723 -22.69 -30.47 -13.79
C HIS A 723 -22.33 -31.05 -12.41
N MET A 724 -21.41 -32.02 -12.39
CA MET A 724 -20.51 -32.31 -11.26
C MET A 724 -19.09 -32.58 -11.81
N TYR A 725 -18.07 -31.89 -11.29
CA TYR A 725 -16.65 -32.06 -11.69
C TYR A 725 -15.85 -32.79 -10.60
N LEU A 726 -14.97 -33.70 -11.03
CA LEU A 726 -13.76 -34.13 -10.31
C LEU A 726 -12.54 -33.65 -11.10
N VAL A 727 -11.62 -32.94 -10.44
CA VAL A 727 -10.33 -32.51 -11.01
C VAL A 727 -9.23 -33.24 -10.26
N GLU A 728 -8.34 -33.94 -10.96
CA GLU A 728 -7.04 -34.33 -10.41
C GLU A 728 -5.93 -33.97 -11.41
N GLN A 729 -4.79 -33.50 -10.88
CA GLN A 729 -3.70 -32.88 -11.61
C GLN A 729 -2.69 -33.88 -12.19
N GLY A 730 -2.21 -33.59 -13.41
CA GLY A 730 -0.81 -33.83 -13.81
C GLY A 730 -0.55 -35.00 -14.78
N VAL A 731 -0.07 -34.65 -15.99
CA VAL A 731 1.11 -35.17 -16.74
C VAL A 731 0.89 -35.05 -18.27
N ASP A 732 1.92 -34.53 -18.95
CA ASP A 732 2.03 -34.20 -20.39
C ASP A 732 2.05 -35.39 -21.39
N MET A 733 1.30 -35.21 -22.51
CA MET A 733 1.50 -35.56 -23.96
C MET A 733 1.96 -36.98 -24.43
N PRO A 734 1.90 -37.39 -25.74
CA PRO A 734 1.38 -36.78 -26.99
C PRO A 734 0.48 -37.70 -27.88
N TYR A 735 -0.13 -37.14 -28.93
CA TYR A 735 -0.49 -37.70 -30.27
C TYR A 735 -1.93 -37.50 -30.81
N SER A 736 -1.94 -36.79 -31.95
CA SER A 736 -2.82 -36.70 -33.14
C SER A 736 -4.28 -37.17 -33.10
N CYS A 737 -5.16 -36.21 -33.39
CA CYS A 737 -6.45 -36.39 -34.04
C CYS A 737 -6.29 -36.93 -35.46
N ASP A 738 -7.11 -37.90 -35.87
CA ASP A 738 -7.62 -37.99 -37.24
C ASP A 738 -8.94 -38.80 -37.31
N ASP A 739 -9.83 -38.26 -38.15
CA ASP A 739 -10.91 -38.87 -38.93
C ASP A 739 -12.31 -39.24 -38.34
N ASN A 740 -13.24 -38.29 -38.60
CA ASN A 740 -14.57 -38.46 -39.25
C ASN A 740 -15.86 -38.71 -38.39
N PRO A 741 -17.08 -38.44 -38.92
CA PRO A 741 -17.98 -37.36 -38.47
C PRO A 741 -19.34 -37.90 -37.88
N PRO A 742 -20.37 -37.06 -37.59
CA PRO A 742 -21.33 -37.34 -36.51
C PRO A 742 -22.48 -38.27 -36.93
N PHE A 743 -22.90 -39.14 -36.03
CA PHE A 743 -24.18 -39.85 -36.13
C PHE A 743 -25.16 -39.31 -35.09
N TYR A 744 -26.28 -38.80 -35.58
CA TYR A 744 -27.48 -38.47 -34.81
C TYR A 744 -28.04 -39.72 -34.13
N ALA A 745 -28.41 -39.63 -32.85
CA ALA A 745 -29.22 -40.63 -32.17
C ALA A 745 -30.53 -40.00 -31.69
N THR A 746 -31.62 -40.43 -32.31
CA THR A 746 -33.00 -40.34 -31.83
C THR A 746 -33.26 -41.35 -30.72
N ASP A 747 -34.19 -41.03 -29.82
CA ASP A 747 -34.70 -41.83 -28.70
C ASP A 747 -34.73 -43.35 -28.97
N GLY A 748 -34.02 -44.12 -28.14
CA GLY A 748 -34.12 -45.58 -28.09
C GLY A 748 -32.87 -46.27 -27.53
N PHE A 749 -33.10 -47.17 -26.59
CA PHE A 749 -32.14 -48.11 -25.97
C PHE A 749 -30.88 -48.43 -26.81
N ILE A 750 -29.71 -48.20 -26.24
CA ILE A 750 -28.41 -48.57 -26.82
C ILE A 750 -28.18 -50.09 -26.64
N ASP A 751 -27.91 -50.77 -27.75
CA ASP A 751 -27.52 -52.18 -27.85
C ASP A 751 -26.15 -52.45 -27.17
N PRO A 752 -26.04 -53.45 -26.25
CA PRO A 752 -24.80 -53.76 -25.52
C PRO A 752 -23.58 -54.10 -26.39
N ASP A 753 -23.75 -54.46 -27.66
CA ASP A 753 -22.65 -54.91 -28.52
C ASP A 753 -21.86 -53.78 -29.21
N THR A 754 -22.23 -52.50 -28.99
CA THR A 754 -21.55 -51.35 -29.61
C THR A 754 -20.38 -50.77 -28.81
N ILE A 755 -20.07 -51.34 -27.63
CA ILE A 755 -19.02 -50.83 -26.71
C ILE A 755 -17.68 -51.52 -26.98
N TYR A 756 -17.07 -51.28 -28.15
CA TYR A 756 -15.77 -51.91 -28.48
C TYR A 756 -14.56 -50.98 -28.52
N ASN A 757 -14.66 -49.71 -28.12
CA ASN A 757 -13.51 -48.78 -28.20
C ASN A 757 -13.33 -47.80 -27.03
N TRP A 758 -13.68 -48.19 -25.80
CA TRP A 758 -13.45 -47.35 -24.62
C TRP A 758 -12.23 -47.87 -23.84
N ARG A 759 -11.16 -47.07 -23.79
CA ARG A 759 -9.97 -47.34 -22.96
C ARG A 759 -10.28 -46.98 -21.50
N ILE A 760 -10.17 -47.96 -20.61
CA ILE A 760 -10.25 -47.78 -19.16
C ILE A 760 -8.86 -47.39 -18.63
N SER A 761 -8.76 -46.28 -17.89
CA SER A 761 -7.61 -45.95 -17.05
C SER A 761 -7.85 -46.50 -15.63
N PRO A 762 -6.92 -47.29 -15.05
CA PRO A 762 -7.06 -47.78 -13.68
C PRO A 762 -6.38 -46.83 -12.71
N LEU A 763 -7.16 -46.06 -11.94
CA LEU A 763 -6.73 -45.47 -10.67
C LEU A 763 -7.97 -45.24 -9.79
N ALA A 764 -8.35 -46.30 -9.09
CA ALA A 764 -9.33 -46.26 -8.02
C ALA A 764 -8.61 -46.53 -6.70
N ASN A 765 -8.67 -45.60 -5.75
CA ASN A 765 -8.96 -45.90 -4.36
C ASN A 765 -9.19 -44.62 -3.54
N THR A 766 -10.24 -44.68 -2.73
CA THR A 766 -10.59 -43.81 -1.58
C THR A 766 -11.56 -42.65 -1.84
N VAL A 767 -12.86 -42.95 -1.78
CA VAL A 767 -13.90 -41.99 -1.36
C VAL A 767 -14.60 -42.61 -0.15
N ARG A 768 -14.46 -42.00 1.03
CA ARG A 768 -15.28 -42.28 2.22
C ARG A 768 -15.98 -40.99 2.62
N HIS A 769 -17.31 -41.10 2.73
CA HIS A 769 -18.32 -40.15 3.20
C HIS A 769 -17.84 -38.85 3.86
N LEU A 770 -18.21 -37.72 3.25
CA LEU A 770 -18.50 -36.47 3.95
C LEU A 770 -19.67 -35.77 3.23
N SER A 771 -20.89 -36.22 3.52
CA SER A 771 -22.07 -35.37 3.46
C SER A 771 -22.36 -34.90 4.89
N THR A 772 -22.45 -33.58 5.05
CA THR A 772 -23.09 -32.85 6.17
C THR A 772 -22.56 -33.14 7.57
N ILE A 773 -21.69 -32.23 8.06
CA ILE A 773 -21.78 -31.48 9.32
C ILE A 773 -20.48 -30.67 9.44
N LYS A 774 -20.55 -29.33 9.38
CA LYS A 774 -19.50 -28.45 9.89
C LYS A 774 -20.08 -27.66 11.07
N PRO A 775 -19.57 -27.85 12.30
CA PRO A 775 -19.72 -26.89 13.37
C PRO A 775 -18.65 -25.81 13.21
N SER A 776 -19.07 -24.57 13.00
CA SER A 776 -18.23 -23.40 13.20
C SER A 776 -18.13 -23.10 14.70
N MET A 777 -16.99 -23.38 15.35
CA MET A 777 -16.43 -22.57 16.45
C MET A 777 -15.08 -23.15 16.89
N TYR A 778 -14.16 -22.24 17.27
CA TYR A 778 -12.77 -22.42 17.74
C TYR A 778 -11.65 -22.41 16.70
N LYS A 779 -10.98 -21.24 16.66
CA LYS A 779 -9.57 -21.09 16.30
C LYS A 779 -8.70 -21.74 17.39
N SER A 780 -7.77 -22.62 17.02
CA SER A 780 -6.42 -22.65 17.60
C SER A 780 -5.44 -23.45 16.74
N SER A 781 -4.38 -22.74 16.30
CA SER A 781 -3.00 -23.17 16.07
C SER A 781 -2.68 -24.63 15.68
N SER A 782 -2.18 -24.77 14.44
CA SER A 782 -1.03 -25.60 14.00
C SER A 782 -0.79 -26.93 14.71
N ASN A 783 -0.96 -28.05 14.01
CA ASN A 783 -0.20 -29.30 14.21
C ASN A 783 -0.25 -30.17 12.94
N GLU A 784 0.92 -30.64 12.49
CA GLU A 784 1.09 -31.63 11.42
C GLU A 784 0.70 -33.04 11.92
N ILE A 785 0.06 -33.84 11.08
CA ILE A 785 -0.30 -35.24 11.37
C ILE A 785 0.46 -36.16 10.40
N ASP A 786 1.23 -37.10 10.94
CA ASP A 786 1.87 -38.22 10.22
C ASP A 786 1.02 -39.48 10.42
N PHE A 787 0.49 -40.04 9.32
CA PHE A 787 -0.43 -41.18 9.32
C PHE A 787 0.23 -42.52 8.97
N SER A 788 1.55 -42.66 9.13
CA SER A 788 2.26 -43.91 8.81
C SER A 788 2.18 -45.02 9.88
N LYS A 789 1.56 -44.75 11.05
CA LYS A 789 1.38 -45.74 12.13
C LYS A 789 -0.02 -45.61 12.71
N GLY A 790 -0.83 -46.67 12.62
CA GLY A 790 -2.24 -46.69 13.02
C GLY A 790 -2.48 -46.62 14.54
N GLU A 791 -1.98 -45.57 15.20
CA GLU A 791 -2.22 -45.25 16.61
C GLU A 791 -2.45 -43.74 16.74
N ALA A 792 -3.59 -43.32 17.28
CA ALA A 792 -3.85 -41.93 17.61
C ALA A 792 -3.48 -41.69 19.08
N ASN A 793 -2.37 -40.99 19.33
CA ASN A 793 -1.97 -40.58 20.67
C ASN A 793 -2.57 -39.20 20.98
N TYR A 794 -3.35 -39.10 22.05
CA TYR A 794 -3.85 -37.84 22.59
C TYR A 794 -3.11 -37.51 23.90
N THR A 795 -2.56 -36.30 23.99
CA THR A 795 -2.04 -35.75 25.24
C THR A 795 -3.06 -34.78 25.82
N CYS A 796 -3.79 -35.23 26.86
CA CYS A 796 -4.46 -34.32 27.78
C CYS A 796 -3.51 -34.03 28.96
N GLY A 797 -3.59 -32.81 29.51
CA GLY A 797 -2.65 -32.25 30.48
C GLY A 797 -2.05 -33.25 31.48
N GLY A 798 -0.75 -33.54 31.28
CA GLY A 798 0.15 -34.29 32.16
C GLY A 798 -0.43 -35.13 33.30
N ARG A 799 -0.85 -36.38 33.01
CA ARG A 799 -0.42 -37.65 33.66
C ARG A 799 -1.29 -38.85 33.20
N GLU A 800 -0.59 -39.97 33.01
CA GLU A 800 -1.00 -41.39 32.81
C GLU A 800 -1.90 -41.78 31.61
N VAL A 801 -1.53 -42.93 31.02
CA VAL A 801 -1.96 -43.46 29.72
C VAL A 801 -3.01 -44.56 29.93
N CYS A 802 -4.19 -44.44 29.31
CA CYS A 802 -5.11 -45.56 29.13
C CYS A 802 -5.20 -45.91 27.63
N THR A 803 -4.79 -47.13 27.27
CA THR A 803 -4.95 -47.72 25.95
C THR A 803 -6.24 -48.56 25.91
N THR A 804 -7.11 -48.32 24.93
CA THR A 804 -8.26 -49.20 24.62
C THR A 804 -8.20 -49.63 23.16
N SER A 805 -8.18 -50.95 22.92
CA SER A 805 -8.30 -51.57 21.60
C SER A 805 -9.76 -51.92 21.31
N CYS A 806 -10.29 -51.53 20.15
CA CYS A 806 -11.58 -52.05 19.65
C CYS A 806 -11.31 -53.08 18.55
N ASP A 807 -11.69 -54.33 18.79
CA ASP A 807 -11.79 -55.39 17.78
C ASP A 807 -13.15 -55.29 17.07
N VAL A 808 -13.15 -55.36 15.74
CA VAL A 808 -14.38 -55.30 14.92
C VAL A 808 -14.73 -56.71 14.43
N GLY A 809 -15.78 -57.30 15.00
CA GLY A 809 -16.45 -58.49 14.47
C GLY A 809 -17.65 -58.09 13.60
N TYR A 810 -17.77 -58.67 12.41
CA TYR A 810 -18.91 -58.51 11.52
C TYR A 810 -19.87 -59.69 11.70
N ASP A 811 -21.15 -59.41 11.97
CA ASP A 811 -22.21 -60.36 11.68
C ASP A 811 -23.39 -59.68 10.98
N TYR A 812 -23.91 -60.37 9.97
CA TYR A 812 -25.02 -59.97 9.11
C TYR A 812 -26.35 -60.22 9.85
N VAL A 813 -27.26 -59.23 9.86
CA VAL A 813 -28.72 -59.36 9.60
C VAL A 813 -29.48 -58.08 10.04
N ASN A 814 -30.25 -57.54 9.09
CA ASN A 814 -31.37 -56.59 9.20
C ASN A 814 -31.17 -55.21 9.86
N SER A 815 -31.47 -54.20 9.05
CA SER A 815 -31.43 -52.76 9.29
C SER A 815 -32.32 -52.28 10.44
N THR A 816 -31.69 -51.94 11.58
CA THR A 816 -31.89 -50.72 12.38
C THR A 816 -30.85 -50.76 13.51
N ASP A 817 -29.71 -50.07 13.35
CA ASP A 817 -28.67 -50.00 14.39
C ASP A 817 -28.66 -48.63 15.05
N PHE A 818 -29.00 -48.62 16.34
CA PHE A 818 -28.65 -47.55 17.29
C PHE A 818 -27.24 -47.83 17.82
N LEU A 819 -26.38 -46.80 17.90
CA LEU A 819 -25.15 -46.89 18.70
C LEU A 819 -25.50 -46.68 20.17
N TRP A 820 -25.18 -47.66 21.02
CA TRP A 820 -25.12 -47.53 22.47
C TRP A 820 -23.65 -47.42 22.92
N CYS A 821 -23.35 -46.42 23.73
CA CYS A 821 -22.16 -46.40 24.59
C CYS A 821 -22.65 -46.43 26.04
N GLU A 822 -22.53 -47.56 26.72
CA GLU A 822 -22.57 -47.61 28.17
C GLU A 822 -21.26 -47.03 28.71
N ASN A 823 -21.36 -45.91 29.41
CA ASN A 823 -20.42 -45.56 30.47
C ASN A 823 -21.25 -45.50 31.76
N GLU A 824 -21.19 -46.58 32.53
CA GLU A 824 -21.51 -46.55 33.94
C GLU A 824 -20.42 -45.75 34.67
N ASP A 825 -20.85 -45.02 35.71
CA ASP A 825 -20.06 -44.21 36.64
C ASP A 825 -19.45 -42.90 36.10
N ILE A 826 -20.16 -41.80 36.33
CA ILE A 826 -19.68 -40.64 37.13
C ILE A 826 -20.91 -39.85 37.60
N ASP A 827 -21.08 -39.83 38.92
CA ASP A 827 -22.00 -38.99 39.68
C ASP A 827 -21.24 -37.70 40.07
N ILE A 828 -21.92 -36.55 39.94
CA ILE A 828 -21.53 -35.14 40.25
C ILE A 828 -20.67 -34.39 39.21
#